data_AF-A0A8B7A6T3-F1
#
_entry.id   AF-A0A8B7A6T3-F1
#
_cell.length_a   1.000
_cell.length_b   1.000
_cell.length_c   1.000
_cell.angle_alpha   90.00
_cell.angle_beta   90.00
_cell.angle_gamma   90.00
#
_symmetry.space_group_name_H-M   'P 1'
#
loop_
_entity.id
_entity.type
_entity.pdbx_description
1 polymer ?
#
loop_
_entity_poly.entity_id
_entity_poly.type
_entity_poly.pdbx_seq_one_letter_code
_entity_poly.pdbx_strand_id
1 'polypeptide(L)'
;MSDQMKNVVSGVLFGTGLWVALIITMRYSLKVLLSYHGWMFAEHGKMSRATKIWMGMVKVFSGRKPLLYSFQTSLPRLPVPAVKDTVNRYLESVRPLMKEDDFRRMTELAEDFAVNLGPRLQWYLKLKSWWATNYVSDWWEEYVYLRGRGPLMVNSNYYAMILLLGSTIPLCSAQWERMFNTSRIPGEETDTIQHIRDSKHIVVYHRGRYFKVWLYHDGRLLWPREIEQQIQRILDDPSEPQAGEAKLAALTAGERVPWARCRQAYFARGKNKQSLDAVEKAAFFVTLDETEQGYRREDPVTSMDSYAKSLLHGSCFDRWVLSACLDDGAADDRRKQDGSCSVRTAVACLRPEPVVAARQSISGGTLFSLTLCCTKNGALLQGLVPPASMANVRGMPAYVMATDSFQLGYAEDGHCKGDTNPNIPYPTRLQWEIPEECQEVIEMSLNTANLLADDVDFHSFPFNAFGKSAIKRCRTSPDAFVQLALQLAHYKDMGKFCLTYEASMTRLFREGRTETVRSCTMESCSFVLAMMDPHTTVEQKRKLFKLASEKHQLLYRLAMTGAGIDRHLFCLYVVSKYLAVDSPFLKEVLSEPWRLSTSQTPHQQVELFHLERNPEYVSSGGGFGPVADDGYGVSYIIVGDKLINFHISSKFSCPETDSHRFGQHLREALVDILRLISLTSNSKK
;
A
#
# COMPACT_ATOMS: atom_id res chain seq x y z
N MET A 1 -53.93 25.19 -5.48
CA MET A 1 -52.95 25.54 -4.43
C MET A 1 -53.41 26.82 -3.75
N SER A 2 -53.60 26.83 -2.42
CA SER A 2 -53.88 28.08 -1.70
C SER A 2 -52.69 29.04 -1.78
N ASP A 3 -52.89 30.35 -1.65
CA ASP A 3 -51.81 31.33 -1.72
C ASP A 3 -50.76 31.15 -0.61
N GLN A 4 -51.19 30.61 0.53
CA GLN A 4 -50.30 30.19 1.61
C GLN A 4 -49.37 29.05 1.16
N MET A 5 -49.87 28.06 0.42
CA MET A 5 -49.04 26.99 -0.15
C MET A 5 -48.05 27.52 -1.19
N LYS A 6 -48.44 28.49 -2.03
CA LYS A 6 -47.54 29.13 -3.01
C LYS A 6 -46.37 29.86 -2.33
N ASN A 7 -46.65 30.59 -1.25
CA ASN A 7 -45.62 31.32 -0.50
C ASN A 7 -44.64 30.37 0.19
N VAL A 8 -45.14 29.27 0.78
CA VAL A 8 -44.28 28.24 1.39
C VAL A 8 -43.40 27.56 0.33
N VAL A 9 -43.97 27.15 -0.81
CA VAL A 9 -43.21 26.52 -1.89
C VAL A 9 -42.16 27.48 -2.46
N SER A 10 -42.50 28.77 -2.66
CA SER A 10 -41.55 29.79 -3.11
C SER A 10 -40.40 29.98 -2.12
N GLY A 11 -40.70 30.08 -0.82
CA GLY A 11 -39.68 30.18 0.23
C GLY A 11 -38.76 28.96 0.29
N VAL A 12 -39.30 27.75 0.15
CA VAL A 12 -38.51 26.50 0.10
C VAL A 12 -37.63 26.46 -1.14
N LEU A 13 -38.16 26.80 -2.32
CA LEU A 13 -37.39 26.81 -3.57
C LEU A 13 -36.26 27.85 -3.53
N PHE A 14 -36.53 29.06 -3.05
CA PHE A 14 -35.53 30.11 -2.90
C PHE A 14 -34.46 29.73 -1.87
N GLY A 15 -34.88 29.26 -0.69
CA GLY A 15 -33.96 28.81 0.37
C GLY A 15 -33.08 27.66 -0.09
N THR A 16 -33.66 26.66 -0.78
CA THR A 16 -32.92 25.53 -1.35
C THR A 16 -31.96 26.00 -2.45
N GLY A 17 -32.40 26.88 -3.34
CA GLY A 17 -31.57 27.44 -4.40
C GLY A 17 -30.37 28.22 -3.87
N LEU A 18 -30.59 29.09 -2.88
CA LEU A 18 -29.53 29.85 -2.20
C LEU A 18 -28.53 28.91 -1.50
N TRP A 19 -29.04 27.88 -0.81
CA TRP A 19 -28.21 26.90 -0.12
C TRP A 19 -27.36 26.07 -1.09
N VAL A 20 -27.96 25.61 -2.19
CA VAL A 20 -27.24 24.89 -3.27
C VAL A 20 -26.17 25.79 -3.91
N ALA A 21 -26.50 27.05 -4.22
CA ALA A 21 -25.55 28.00 -4.77
C ALA A 21 -24.37 28.26 -3.83
N LEU A 22 -24.64 28.40 -2.52
CA LEU A 22 -23.60 28.57 -1.50
C LEU A 22 -22.68 27.34 -1.42
N ILE A 23 -23.24 26.14 -1.43
CA ILE A 23 -22.46 24.89 -1.43
C ILE A 23 -21.60 24.76 -2.69
N ILE A 24 -22.17 25.03 -3.86
CA ILE A 24 -21.43 24.95 -5.13
C ILE A 24 -20.29 25.97 -5.12
N THR A 25 -20.55 27.19 -4.67
CA THR A 25 -19.54 28.26 -4.56
C THR A 25 -18.42 27.84 -3.61
N MET A 26 -18.75 27.38 -2.40
CA MET A 26 -17.77 26.90 -1.42
C MET A 26 -16.92 25.75 -1.97
N ARG A 27 -17.56 24.77 -2.64
CA ARG A 27 -16.87 23.63 -3.25
C ARG A 27 -15.92 24.09 -4.35
N TYR A 28 -16.33 25.02 -5.19
CA TYR A 28 -15.51 25.55 -6.27
C TYR A 28 -14.34 26.38 -5.73
N SER A 29 -14.58 27.23 -4.72
CA SER A 29 -13.53 27.98 -4.02
C SER A 29 -12.48 27.04 -3.41
N LEU A 30 -12.91 25.99 -2.70
CA LEU A 30 -12.01 24.96 -2.19
C LEU A 30 -11.23 24.26 -3.31
N LYS A 31 -11.88 23.95 -4.45
CA LYS A 31 -11.20 23.32 -5.59
C LYS A 31 -10.11 24.20 -6.19
N VAL A 32 -10.38 25.50 -6.36
CA VAL A 32 -9.38 26.46 -6.83
C VAL A 32 -8.23 26.57 -5.84
N LEU A 33 -8.53 26.66 -4.54
CA LEU A 33 -7.51 26.69 -3.49
C LEU A 33 -6.66 25.42 -3.50
N LEU A 34 -7.27 24.24 -3.51
CA LEU A 34 -6.57 22.94 -3.49
C LEU A 34 -5.80 22.65 -4.78
N SER A 35 -6.08 23.37 -5.88
CA SER A 35 -5.31 23.27 -7.13
C SER A 35 -3.96 23.98 -7.06
N TYR A 36 -3.73 24.84 -6.06
CA TYR A 36 -2.46 25.54 -5.89
C TYR A 36 -1.42 24.64 -5.20
N HIS A 37 -0.37 24.30 -5.94
CA HIS A 37 0.74 23.46 -5.47
C HIS A 37 2.08 24.18 -5.34
N GLY A 38 2.13 25.50 -5.58
CA GLY A 38 3.38 26.27 -5.55
C GLY A 38 4.12 26.23 -4.21
N TRP A 39 3.39 25.93 -3.12
CA TRP A 39 3.95 25.76 -1.79
C TRP A 39 4.93 24.58 -1.66
N MET A 40 4.82 23.53 -2.50
CA MET A 40 5.74 22.39 -2.47
C MET A 40 7.12 22.70 -3.05
N PHE A 41 7.19 23.71 -3.94
CA PHE A 41 8.44 24.10 -4.59
C PHE A 41 9.15 25.24 -3.86
N ALA A 42 8.55 25.78 -2.80
CA ALA A 42 9.18 26.81 -1.97
C ALA A 42 10.38 26.26 -1.20
N GLU A 43 11.44 27.07 -1.07
CA GLU A 43 12.58 26.73 -0.22
C GLU A 43 12.15 26.52 1.23
N HIS A 44 12.74 25.53 1.89
CA HIS A 44 12.47 25.25 3.31
C HIS A 44 12.76 26.50 4.16
N GLY A 45 11.78 26.89 4.97
CA GLY A 45 11.87 28.07 5.87
C GLY A 45 11.47 29.40 5.21
N LYS A 46 11.26 29.46 3.89
CA LYS A 46 10.80 30.66 3.18
C LYS A 46 9.41 30.45 2.60
N MET A 47 8.39 30.93 3.29
CA MET A 47 7.02 30.90 2.78
C MET A 47 6.67 32.20 2.07
N SER A 48 6.29 32.11 0.79
CA SER A 48 5.81 33.26 0.03
C SER A 48 4.56 33.87 0.67
N ARG A 49 4.32 35.17 0.47
CA ARG A 49 3.10 35.84 0.96
C ARG A 49 1.85 35.16 0.38
N ALA A 50 1.90 34.77 -0.89
CA ALA A 50 0.82 34.04 -1.56
C ALA A 50 0.51 32.70 -0.84
N THR A 51 1.53 31.93 -0.47
CA THR A 51 1.34 30.67 0.27
C THR A 51 0.76 30.89 1.66
N LYS A 52 1.18 31.94 2.39
CA LYS A 52 0.61 32.26 3.71
C LYS A 52 -0.87 32.62 3.61
N ILE A 53 -1.24 33.45 2.64
CA ILE A 53 -2.64 33.81 2.36
C ILE A 53 -3.44 32.56 1.99
N TRP A 54 -2.92 31.75 1.08
CA TRP A 54 -3.54 30.48 0.66
C TRP A 54 -3.81 29.56 1.84
N MET A 55 -2.83 29.31 2.74
CA MET A 55 -3.05 28.48 3.93
C MET A 55 -4.15 29.03 4.84
N GLY A 56 -4.17 30.35 5.03
CA GLY A 56 -5.23 31.03 5.78
C GLY A 56 -6.61 30.76 5.17
N MET A 57 -6.73 30.91 3.84
CA MET A 57 -7.96 30.61 3.11
C MET A 57 -8.35 29.14 3.21
N VAL A 58 -7.43 28.20 2.96
CA VAL A 58 -7.71 26.76 3.10
C VAL A 58 -8.23 26.43 4.50
N LYS A 59 -7.63 27.00 5.56
CA LYS A 59 -8.07 26.78 6.94
C LYS A 59 -9.48 27.32 7.21
N VAL A 60 -9.83 28.49 6.64
CA VAL A 60 -11.16 29.09 6.76
C VAL A 60 -12.21 28.23 6.03
N PHE A 61 -11.93 27.86 4.78
CA PHE A 61 -12.87 27.12 3.93
C PHE A 61 -12.97 25.63 4.29
N SER A 62 -11.98 25.06 4.98
CA SER A 62 -12.00 23.65 5.43
C SER A 62 -12.86 23.40 6.69
N GLY A 63 -13.27 24.45 7.40
CA GLY A 63 -14.05 24.31 8.64
C GLY A 63 -13.26 23.67 9.80
N ARG A 64 -13.93 23.48 10.94
CA ARG A 64 -13.29 23.02 12.20
C ARG A 64 -13.28 21.50 12.40
N LYS A 65 -14.26 20.77 11.83
CA LYS A 65 -14.43 19.32 11.98
C LYS A 65 -14.89 18.66 10.66
N PRO A 66 -14.03 18.60 9.64
CA PRO A 66 -14.38 17.90 8.40
C PRO A 66 -14.56 16.40 8.64
N LEU A 67 -15.57 15.80 8.00
CA LEU A 67 -15.78 14.34 7.94
C LEU A 67 -14.81 13.72 6.91
N LEU A 68 -14.54 12.41 7.01
CA LEU A 68 -13.53 11.71 6.18
C LEU A 68 -13.66 11.97 4.67
N TYR A 69 -14.90 12.04 4.18
CA TYR A 69 -15.21 12.23 2.75
C TYR A 69 -15.64 13.66 2.39
N SER A 70 -15.59 14.62 3.32
CA SER A 70 -16.18 15.96 3.12
C SER A 70 -15.53 16.75 1.97
N PHE A 71 -14.27 16.47 1.64
CA PHE A 71 -13.52 17.18 0.60
C PHE A 71 -13.43 16.47 -0.75
N GLN A 72 -13.95 15.24 -0.87
CA GLN A 72 -13.77 14.43 -2.08
C GLN A 72 -14.28 15.11 -3.36
N THR A 73 -15.38 15.85 -3.25
CA THR A 73 -15.96 16.60 -4.38
C THR A 73 -15.25 17.93 -4.67
N SER A 74 -14.45 18.41 -3.72
CA SER A 74 -13.67 19.65 -3.81
C SER A 74 -12.22 19.42 -4.25
N LEU A 75 -11.72 18.19 -4.27
CA LEU A 75 -10.38 17.90 -4.76
C LEU A 75 -10.26 18.18 -6.28
N PRO A 76 -9.10 18.69 -6.74
CA PRO A 76 -8.83 18.86 -8.17
C PRO A 76 -8.77 17.51 -8.90
N ARG A 77 -8.99 17.53 -10.22
CA ARG A 77 -8.71 16.37 -11.08
C ARG A 77 -7.21 16.28 -11.35
N LEU A 78 -6.70 15.07 -11.56
CA LEU A 78 -5.31 14.87 -11.97
C LEU A 78 -5.07 15.55 -13.33
N PRO A 79 -4.06 16.43 -13.47
CA PRO A 79 -3.76 17.10 -14.73
C PRO A 79 -3.16 16.11 -15.74
N VAL A 80 -3.38 16.37 -17.04
CA VAL A 80 -2.73 15.61 -18.12
C VAL A 80 -1.45 16.36 -18.53
N PRO A 81 -0.24 15.80 -18.32
CA PRO A 81 1.01 16.46 -18.69
C PRO A 81 1.12 16.70 -20.21
N ALA A 82 2.00 17.61 -20.64
CA ALA A 82 2.31 17.74 -22.05
C ALA A 82 3.17 16.56 -22.54
N VAL A 83 2.90 16.07 -23.77
CA VAL A 83 3.69 14.99 -24.38
C VAL A 83 5.16 15.37 -24.49
N LYS A 84 5.45 16.60 -24.95
CA LYS A 84 6.83 17.11 -25.06
C LYS A 84 7.58 17.05 -23.72
N ASP A 85 6.95 17.50 -22.64
CA ASP A 85 7.55 17.45 -21.30
C ASP A 85 7.79 16.01 -20.83
N THR A 86 6.85 15.12 -21.16
CA THR A 86 6.91 13.70 -20.81
C THR A 86 8.04 13.00 -21.53
N VAL A 87 8.17 13.23 -22.84
CA VAL A 87 9.24 12.70 -23.69
C VAL A 87 10.61 13.22 -23.23
N ASN A 88 10.74 14.52 -23.01
CA ASN A 88 12.01 15.12 -22.56
C ASN A 88 12.47 14.53 -21.21
N ARG A 89 11.57 14.41 -20.24
CA ARG A 89 11.87 13.82 -18.93
C ARG A 89 12.12 12.32 -19.02
N TYR A 90 11.44 11.61 -19.92
CA TYR A 90 11.73 10.21 -20.18
C TYR A 90 13.16 10.02 -20.67
N LEU A 91 13.58 10.77 -21.71
CA LEU A 91 14.94 10.72 -22.24
C LEU A 91 15.98 11.05 -21.17
N GLU A 92 15.73 12.09 -20.35
CA GLU A 92 16.59 12.41 -19.21
C GLU A 92 16.71 11.23 -18.23
N SER A 93 15.62 10.51 -17.97
CA SER A 93 15.59 9.39 -17.00
C SER A 93 16.28 8.12 -17.49
N VAL A 94 16.30 7.86 -18.81
CA VAL A 94 16.90 6.64 -19.37
C VAL A 94 18.34 6.84 -19.82
N ARG A 95 18.81 8.09 -19.89
CA ARG A 95 20.20 8.42 -20.24
C ARG A 95 21.25 7.61 -19.46
N PRO A 96 21.19 7.46 -18.11
CA PRO A 96 22.19 6.68 -17.39
C PRO A 96 22.09 5.15 -17.59
N LEU A 97 21.02 4.67 -18.24
CA LEU A 97 20.70 3.25 -18.38
C LEU A 97 21.03 2.69 -19.76
N MET A 98 21.31 3.55 -20.74
CA MET A 98 21.48 3.19 -22.15
C MET A 98 22.88 3.51 -22.64
N LYS A 99 23.39 2.69 -23.57
CA LYS A 99 24.59 3.00 -24.35
C LYS A 99 24.29 4.12 -25.35
N GLU A 100 25.34 4.75 -25.89
CA GLU A 100 25.19 5.91 -26.77
C GLU A 100 24.34 5.62 -28.02
N ASP A 101 24.57 4.48 -28.66
CA ASP A 101 23.84 4.09 -29.88
C ASP A 101 22.35 3.83 -29.60
N ASP A 102 22.05 3.13 -28.50
CA ASP A 102 20.68 2.85 -28.06
C ASP A 102 19.96 4.15 -27.66
N PHE A 103 20.65 5.05 -26.97
CA PHE A 103 20.11 6.33 -26.56
C PHE A 103 19.77 7.24 -27.75
N ARG A 104 20.63 7.25 -28.78
CA ARG A 104 20.38 7.98 -30.03
C ARG A 104 19.15 7.43 -30.75
N ARG A 105 19.06 6.10 -30.93
CA ARG A 105 17.87 5.46 -31.51
C ARG A 105 16.60 5.77 -30.71
N MET A 106 16.69 5.72 -29.39
CA MET A 106 15.55 6.02 -28.53
C MET A 106 15.14 7.49 -28.61
N THR A 107 16.10 8.41 -28.74
CA THR A 107 15.84 9.84 -28.95
C THR A 107 15.07 10.06 -30.25
N GLU A 108 15.50 9.45 -31.36
CA GLU A 108 14.81 9.54 -32.65
C GLU A 108 13.36 9.04 -32.56
N LEU A 109 13.13 7.88 -31.94
CA LEU A 109 11.78 7.33 -31.74
C LEU A 109 10.91 8.22 -30.84
N ALA A 110 11.49 8.81 -29.80
CA ALA A 110 10.76 9.65 -28.85
C ALA A 110 10.40 11.01 -29.46
N GLU A 111 11.29 11.61 -30.24
CA GLU A 111 11.06 12.85 -30.97
C GLU A 111 10.03 12.68 -32.09
N ASP A 112 10.12 11.60 -32.87
CA ASP A 112 9.10 11.23 -33.86
C ASP A 112 7.72 11.07 -33.19
N PHE A 113 7.67 10.34 -32.08
CA PHE A 113 6.43 10.19 -31.31
C PHE A 113 5.88 11.53 -30.81
N ALA A 114 6.74 12.43 -30.32
CA ALA A 114 6.33 13.73 -29.77
C ALA A 114 5.71 14.65 -30.83
N VAL A 115 6.15 14.54 -32.09
CA VAL A 115 5.67 15.35 -33.21
C VAL A 115 4.46 14.71 -33.90
N ASN A 116 4.47 13.40 -34.09
CA ASN A 116 3.50 12.69 -34.92
C ASN A 116 2.36 12.08 -34.08
N LEU A 117 2.55 10.89 -33.54
CA LEU A 117 1.47 10.12 -32.90
C LEU A 117 1.03 10.70 -31.54
N GLY A 118 1.97 11.21 -30.76
CA GLY A 118 1.77 11.68 -29.39
C GLY A 118 0.67 12.75 -29.27
N PRO A 119 0.66 13.84 -30.08
CA PRO A 119 -0.39 14.85 -30.05
C PRO A 119 -1.80 14.29 -30.29
N ARG A 120 -1.93 13.29 -31.19
CA ARG A 120 -3.21 12.62 -31.46
C ARG A 120 -3.68 11.84 -30.23
N LEU A 121 -2.81 11.04 -29.61
CA LEU A 121 -3.15 10.27 -28.40
C LEU A 121 -3.48 11.21 -27.21
N GLN A 122 -2.71 12.29 -27.06
CA GLN A 122 -2.92 13.32 -26.05
C GLN A 122 -4.29 13.98 -26.15
N TRP A 123 -4.81 14.19 -27.38
CA TRP A 123 -6.14 14.73 -27.58
C TRP A 123 -7.22 13.85 -26.94
N TYR A 124 -7.15 12.52 -27.17
CA TYR A 124 -8.08 11.58 -26.55
C TYR A 124 -7.94 11.53 -25.02
N LEU A 125 -6.72 11.63 -24.48
CA LEU A 125 -6.52 11.73 -23.02
C LEU A 125 -7.13 13.00 -22.42
N LYS A 126 -7.00 14.14 -23.11
CA LYS A 126 -7.66 15.38 -22.70
C LYS A 126 -9.18 15.22 -22.70
N LEU A 127 -9.75 14.62 -23.75
CA LEU A 127 -11.18 14.30 -23.78
C LEU A 127 -11.57 13.42 -22.58
N LYS A 128 -10.85 12.33 -22.32
CA LYS A 128 -11.10 11.46 -21.16
C LYS A 128 -11.07 12.25 -19.83
N SER A 129 -10.10 13.15 -19.65
CA SER A 129 -9.96 13.98 -18.45
C SER A 129 -11.15 14.93 -18.19
N TRP A 130 -11.93 15.25 -19.24
CA TRP A 130 -13.13 16.08 -19.11
C TRP A 130 -14.32 15.30 -18.56
N TRP A 131 -14.44 14.02 -18.90
CA TRP A 131 -15.56 13.16 -18.50
C TRP A 131 -15.26 12.33 -17.25
N ALA A 132 -14.01 11.90 -17.07
CA ALA A 132 -13.60 11.11 -15.91
C ALA A 132 -13.34 11.99 -14.68
N THR A 133 -13.57 11.42 -13.49
CA THR A 133 -13.13 11.99 -12.21
C THR A 133 -11.61 12.02 -12.10
N ASN A 134 -10.96 10.97 -12.62
CA ASN A 134 -9.52 10.85 -12.81
C ASN A 134 -9.27 10.08 -14.10
N TYR A 135 -8.38 10.56 -14.98
CA TYR A 135 -8.18 9.94 -16.29
C TYR A 135 -7.33 8.65 -16.23
N VAL A 136 -6.65 8.40 -15.10
CA VAL A 136 -5.74 7.26 -14.89
C VAL A 136 -6.41 6.12 -14.14
N SER A 137 -7.21 6.41 -13.11
CA SER A 137 -7.53 5.44 -12.04
C SER A 137 -8.26 4.18 -12.49
N ASP A 138 -9.21 4.29 -13.42
CA ASP A 138 -9.98 3.16 -13.97
C ASP A 138 -9.10 2.25 -14.83
N TRP A 139 -8.32 2.83 -15.76
CA TRP A 139 -7.40 2.06 -16.58
C TRP A 139 -6.25 1.47 -15.77
N TRP A 140 -5.75 2.18 -14.77
CA TRP A 140 -4.73 1.66 -13.86
C TRP A 140 -5.28 0.45 -13.09
N GLU A 141 -6.49 0.54 -12.53
CA GLU A 141 -7.15 -0.59 -11.88
C GLU A 141 -7.32 -1.79 -12.82
N GLU A 142 -7.85 -1.56 -14.02
CA GLU A 142 -8.15 -2.63 -14.97
C GLU A 142 -6.89 -3.32 -15.50
N TYR A 143 -5.95 -2.55 -16.06
CA TYR A 143 -4.83 -3.12 -16.82
C TYR A 143 -3.63 -3.51 -15.97
N VAL A 144 -3.45 -2.91 -14.79
CA VAL A 144 -2.29 -3.21 -13.91
C VAL A 144 -2.65 -4.17 -12.78
N TYR A 145 -3.92 -4.35 -12.47
CA TYR A 145 -4.32 -5.31 -11.45
C TYR A 145 -5.25 -6.37 -12.00
N LEU A 146 -6.37 -5.95 -12.59
CA LEU A 146 -7.46 -6.89 -12.88
C LEU A 146 -7.20 -7.79 -14.08
N ARG A 147 -6.37 -7.38 -15.04
CA ARG A 147 -6.01 -8.20 -16.21
C ARG A 147 -4.79 -9.10 -15.99
N GLY A 148 -3.96 -8.85 -14.97
CA GLY A 148 -2.91 -9.78 -14.53
C GLY A 148 -3.50 -11.17 -14.25
N ARG A 149 -2.92 -12.21 -14.87
CA ARG A 149 -3.40 -13.61 -14.79
C ARG A 149 -2.57 -14.48 -13.86
N GLY A 150 -1.40 -13.98 -13.43
CA GLY A 150 -0.50 -14.68 -12.54
C GLY A 150 -1.00 -14.75 -11.10
N PRO A 151 -0.30 -15.52 -10.24
CA PRO A 151 -0.59 -15.62 -8.81
C PRO A 151 -0.45 -14.26 -8.10
N LEU A 152 -1.46 -13.86 -7.32
CA LEU A 152 -1.43 -12.58 -6.60
C LEU A 152 -0.53 -12.59 -5.37
N MET A 153 -0.36 -13.77 -4.75
CA MET A 153 0.17 -13.95 -3.40
C MET A 153 1.54 -13.30 -3.14
N VAL A 154 2.45 -13.37 -4.11
CA VAL A 154 3.80 -12.77 -4.02
C VAL A 154 3.95 -11.61 -4.98
N ASN A 155 3.41 -11.74 -6.19
CA ASN A 155 3.64 -10.78 -7.27
C ASN A 155 2.82 -9.48 -7.08
N SER A 156 1.72 -9.54 -6.33
CA SER A 156 0.81 -8.41 -6.14
C SER A 156 0.57 -8.11 -4.66
N ASN A 157 0.61 -9.05 -3.73
CA ASN A 157 0.28 -8.72 -2.35
C ASN A 157 1.36 -7.87 -1.68
N TYR A 158 0.92 -6.80 -1.04
CA TYR A 158 1.68 -6.07 -0.02
C TYR A 158 1.26 -6.57 1.36
N TYR A 159 2.22 -6.96 2.20
CA TYR A 159 1.96 -7.23 3.61
C TYR A 159 2.36 -6.02 4.44
N ALA A 160 1.67 -5.79 5.55
CA ALA A 160 1.90 -4.64 6.39
C ALA A 160 1.90 -5.02 7.86
N MET A 161 2.87 -4.48 8.60
CA MET A 161 2.76 -4.23 10.02
C MET A 161 2.66 -2.70 10.15
N ILE A 162 1.48 -2.08 10.14
CA ILE A 162 1.39 -0.61 10.04
C ILE A 162 0.36 0.03 11.00
N LEU A 163 0.68 1.27 11.39
CA LEU A 163 -0.17 2.29 12.00
C LEU A 163 -0.21 3.54 11.08
N LEU A 164 -1.39 4.05 10.69
CA LEU A 164 -1.54 5.23 9.83
C LEU A 164 -2.31 6.39 10.51
N LEU A 165 -1.70 7.57 10.66
CA LEU A 165 -2.38 8.78 11.15
C LEU A 165 -2.31 9.90 10.09
N GLY A 166 -3.38 10.70 9.99
CA GLY A 166 -3.60 11.65 8.89
C GLY A 166 -2.71 12.90 8.93
N SER A 167 -2.85 13.80 7.94
CA SER A 167 -2.13 15.08 7.86
C SER A 167 -3.06 16.32 7.93
N THR A 168 -2.50 17.53 7.91
CA THR A 168 -3.24 18.81 7.97
C THR A 168 -3.81 19.28 6.64
N ILE A 169 -3.35 18.72 5.51
CA ILE A 169 -3.86 19.02 4.16
C ILE A 169 -4.88 17.94 3.78
N PRO A 170 -6.09 18.30 3.31
CA PRO A 170 -7.03 17.31 2.80
C PRO A 170 -6.43 16.51 1.64
N LEU A 171 -6.37 15.19 1.83
CA LEU A 171 -5.96 14.23 0.81
C LEU A 171 -7.18 13.42 0.37
N CYS A 172 -7.11 12.84 -0.82
CA CYS A 172 -8.11 11.89 -1.31
C CYS A 172 -8.28 10.75 -0.30
N SER A 173 -9.54 10.47 0.03
CA SER A 173 -9.95 9.42 0.97
C SER A 173 -10.55 8.19 0.27
N ALA A 174 -10.52 8.12 -1.06
CA ALA A 174 -11.30 7.12 -1.83
C ALA A 174 -10.82 5.69 -1.56
N GLN A 175 -9.53 5.53 -1.24
CA GLN A 175 -8.94 4.25 -0.87
C GLN A 175 -9.56 3.67 0.41
N TRP A 176 -9.98 4.49 1.38
CA TRP A 176 -10.57 4.00 2.64
C TRP A 176 -11.90 3.28 2.46
N GLU A 177 -12.69 3.65 1.46
CA GLU A 177 -13.98 3.02 1.16
C GLU A 177 -13.79 1.55 0.81
N ARG A 178 -12.73 1.23 0.06
CA ARG A 178 -12.48 -0.11 -0.44
C ARG A 178 -11.78 -1.01 0.59
N MET A 179 -11.42 -0.47 1.77
CA MET A 179 -10.63 -1.17 2.79
C MET A 179 -11.39 -2.30 3.46
N PHE A 180 -12.70 -2.10 3.70
CA PHE A 180 -13.62 -3.10 4.23
C PHE A 180 -14.73 -3.44 3.23
N ASN A 181 -15.34 -4.62 3.38
CA ASN A 181 -16.44 -5.07 2.53
C ASN A 181 -16.18 -5.14 0.99
N THR A 182 -15.06 -5.66 0.52
CA THR A 182 -14.59 -5.66 -0.87
C THR A 182 -13.85 -6.96 -1.17
N SER A 183 -14.12 -7.57 -2.31
CA SER A 183 -13.47 -8.80 -2.75
C SER A 183 -13.11 -8.71 -4.21
N ARG A 184 -11.95 -9.26 -4.58
CA ARG A 184 -11.56 -9.45 -5.98
C ARG A 184 -12.06 -10.80 -6.46
N ILE A 185 -12.92 -10.75 -7.47
CA ILE A 185 -13.59 -11.90 -8.05
C ILE A 185 -12.83 -12.32 -9.31
N PRO A 186 -12.38 -13.58 -9.41
CA PRO A 186 -11.64 -14.05 -10.59
C PRO A 186 -12.55 -14.06 -11.82
N GLY A 187 -12.01 -13.63 -12.96
CA GLY A 187 -12.58 -13.90 -14.28
C GLY A 187 -11.55 -14.59 -15.18
N GLU A 188 -11.94 -15.12 -16.34
CA GLU A 188 -10.97 -15.74 -17.25
C GLU A 188 -10.04 -14.69 -17.88
N GLU A 189 -10.60 -13.61 -18.43
CA GLU A 189 -9.80 -12.53 -19.06
C GLU A 189 -9.46 -11.40 -18.08
N THR A 190 -10.41 -11.01 -17.24
CA THR A 190 -10.27 -9.90 -16.30
C THR A 190 -11.01 -10.21 -15.01
N ASP A 191 -10.38 -9.89 -13.89
CA ASP A 191 -11.01 -9.95 -12.58
C ASP A 191 -11.94 -8.74 -12.38
N THR A 192 -12.79 -8.79 -11.35
CA THR A 192 -13.65 -7.66 -10.98
C THR A 192 -13.58 -7.38 -9.49
N ILE A 193 -13.79 -6.12 -9.10
CA ILE A 193 -13.88 -5.73 -7.69
C ILE A 193 -15.35 -5.67 -7.29
N GLN A 194 -15.75 -6.52 -6.34
CA GLN A 194 -17.05 -6.44 -5.69
C GLN A 194 -16.92 -5.66 -4.40
N HIS A 195 -17.63 -4.54 -4.26
CA HIS A 195 -17.73 -3.79 -2.99
C HIS A 195 -19.16 -3.85 -2.44
N ILE A 196 -19.29 -4.21 -1.17
CA ILE A 196 -20.50 -4.28 -0.38
C ILE A 196 -20.53 -3.06 0.54
N ARG A 197 -21.63 -2.31 0.55
CA ARG A 197 -21.68 -1.07 1.36
C ARG A 197 -21.55 -1.36 2.85
N ASP A 198 -22.36 -2.27 3.37
CA ASP A 198 -22.44 -2.60 4.80
C ASP A 198 -22.42 -4.11 5.01
N SER A 199 -21.22 -4.69 5.16
CA SER A 199 -21.12 -6.06 5.65
C SER A 199 -21.39 -6.13 7.15
N LYS A 200 -22.02 -7.21 7.61
CA LYS A 200 -22.44 -7.42 9.01
C LYS A 200 -21.73 -8.58 9.67
N HIS A 201 -20.80 -9.23 8.98
CA HIS A 201 -20.10 -10.42 9.45
C HIS A 201 -18.65 -10.42 8.97
N ILE A 202 -17.84 -11.21 9.66
CA ILE A 202 -16.49 -11.61 9.23
C ILE A 202 -16.48 -13.10 8.92
N VAL A 203 -15.45 -13.55 8.22
CA VAL A 203 -15.15 -14.98 8.12
C VAL A 203 -13.86 -15.27 8.86
N VAL A 204 -13.86 -16.34 9.63
CA VAL A 204 -12.72 -16.83 10.39
C VAL A 204 -12.32 -18.20 9.84
N TYR A 205 -11.05 -18.39 9.53
CA TYR A 205 -10.43 -19.65 9.17
C TYR A 205 -9.64 -20.20 10.35
N HIS A 206 -9.79 -21.48 10.66
CA HIS A 206 -8.98 -22.17 11.65
C HIS A 206 -8.90 -23.67 11.33
N ARG A 207 -7.67 -24.23 11.30
CA ARG A 207 -7.43 -25.67 11.03
C ARG A 207 -8.16 -26.20 9.79
N GLY A 208 -8.07 -25.47 8.68
CA GLY A 208 -8.71 -25.91 7.43
C GLY A 208 -10.23 -25.69 7.36
N ARG A 209 -10.82 -24.95 8.32
CA ARG A 209 -12.27 -24.79 8.44
C ARG A 209 -12.66 -23.32 8.43
N TYR A 210 -13.84 -23.01 7.89
CA TYR A 210 -14.34 -21.64 7.75
C TYR A 210 -15.62 -21.43 8.57
N PHE A 211 -15.68 -20.27 9.23
CA PHE A 211 -16.77 -19.88 10.11
C PHE A 211 -17.22 -18.47 9.80
N LYS A 212 -18.54 -18.26 9.69
CA LYS A 212 -19.15 -16.94 9.62
C LYS A 212 -19.45 -16.45 11.03
N VAL A 213 -18.93 -15.28 11.39
CA VAL A 213 -19.16 -14.63 12.68
C VAL A 213 -19.89 -13.32 12.46
N TRP A 214 -21.08 -13.17 13.03
CA TRP A 214 -21.83 -11.91 12.98
C TRP A 214 -21.19 -10.88 13.90
N LEU A 215 -21.11 -9.64 13.44
CA LEU A 215 -20.56 -8.52 14.21
C LEU A 215 -21.62 -7.73 14.97
N TYR A 216 -22.90 -8.02 14.75
CA TYR A 216 -24.02 -7.28 15.32
C TYR A 216 -25.00 -8.19 16.04
N HIS A 217 -25.49 -7.73 17.18
CA HIS A 217 -26.56 -8.36 17.97
C HIS A 217 -27.43 -7.25 18.59
N ASP A 218 -28.75 -7.38 18.55
CA ASP A 218 -29.71 -6.39 19.04
C ASP A 218 -29.48 -4.95 18.56
N GLY A 219 -29.12 -4.79 17.29
CA GLY A 219 -28.92 -3.48 16.66
C GLY A 219 -27.62 -2.77 17.06
N ARG A 220 -26.77 -3.40 17.88
CA ARG A 220 -25.43 -2.90 18.25
C ARG A 220 -24.32 -3.80 17.75
N LEU A 221 -23.11 -3.25 17.68
CA LEU A 221 -21.90 -4.03 17.46
C LEU A 221 -21.62 -4.93 18.69
N LEU A 222 -21.01 -6.08 18.47
CA LEU A 222 -20.49 -6.92 19.54
C LEU A 222 -19.38 -6.20 20.31
N TRP A 223 -19.34 -6.42 21.62
CA TRP A 223 -18.25 -5.98 22.49
C TRP A 223 -17.01 -6.87 22.31
N PRO A 224 -15.79 -6.40 22.64
CA PRO A 224 -14.59 -7.22 22.53
C PRO A 224 -14.71 -8.60 23.20
N ARG A 225 -15.24 -8.66 24.43
CA ARG A 225 -15.49 -9.91 25.16
C ARG A 225 -16.48 -10.85 24.47
N GLU A 226 -17.46 -10.29 23.77
CA GLU A 226 -18.42 -11.08 23.02
C GLU A 226 -17.79 -11.65 21.74
N ILE A 227 -16.91 -10.91 21.07
CA ILE A 227 -16.15 -11.41 19.93
C ILE A 227 -15.14 -12.47 20.38
N GLU A 228 -14.44 -12.24 21.49
CA GLU A 228 -13.56 -13.22 22.14
C GLU A 228 -14.28 -14.54 22.38
N GLN A 229 -15.50 -14.47 22.93
CA GLN A 229 -16.36 -15.65 23.11
C GLN A 229 -16.68 -16.36 21.78
N GLN A 230 -16.88 -15.63 20.68
CA GLN A 230 -17.06 -16.24 19.35
C GLN A 230 -15.80 -16.94 18.85
N ILE A 231 -14.62 -16.35 19.07
CA ILE A 231 -13.33 -16.95 18.69
C ILE A 231 -13.06 -18.20 19.52
N GLN A 232 -13.31 -18.16 20.84
CA GLN A 232 -13.19 -19.34 21.70
C GLN A 232 -14.07 -20.49 21.20
N ARG A 233 -15.34 -20.21 20.85
CA ARG A 233 -16.26 -21.21 20.28
C ARG A 233 -15.71 -21.86 19.01
N ILE A 234 -14.92 -21.14 18.20
CA ILE A 234 -14.27 -21.68 16.99
C ILE A 234 -13.07 -22.55 17.35
N LEU A 235 -12.28 -22.14 18.35
CA LEU A 235 -11.12 -22.91 18.83
C LEU A 235 -11.56 -24.23 19.47
N ASP A 236 -12.67 -24.22 20.22
CA ASP A 236 -13.24 -25.39 20.89
C ASP A 236 -14.07 -26.29 19.97
N ASP A 237 -14.35 -25.85 18.73
CA ASP A 237 -15.14 -26.64 17.79
C ASP A 237 -14.36 -27.90 17.37
N PRO A 238 -14.89 -29.11 17.63
CA PRO A 238 -14.18 -30.36 17.36
C PRO A 238 -14.40 -30.90 15.93
N SER A 239 -15.12 -30.18 15.07
CA SER A 239 -15.39 -30.66 13.71
C SER A 239 -14.12 -30.77 12.88
N GLU A 240 -14.04 -31.80 12.04
CA GLU A 240 -12.98 -31.93 11.05
C GLU A 240 -13.30 -31.12 9.77
N PRO A 241 -12.28 -30.71 8.99
CA PRO A 241 -12.51 -30.11 7.68
C PRO A 241 -13.18 -31.12 6.73
N GLN A 242 -14.04 -30.61 5.85
CA GLN A 242 -14.66 -31.39 4.79
C GLN A 242 -13.64 -31.73 3.69
N ALA A 243 -13.93 -32.72 2.86
CA ALA A 243 -13.05 -33.10 1.76
C ALA A 243 -12.74 -31.89 0.86
N GLY A 244 -11.45 -31.66 0.58
CA GLY A 244 -10.95 -30.50 -0.17
C GLY A 244 -10.95 -29.16 0.58
N GLU A 245 -11.63 -29.03 1.71
CA GLU A 245 -11.84 -27.75 2.37
C GLU A 245 -10.56 -27.18 2.97
N ALA A 246 -9.74 -28.04 3.59
CA ALA A 246 -8.57 -27.62 4.33
C ALA A 246 -7.61 -26.76 3.50
N LYS A 247 -7.52 -27.10 2.20
CA LYS A 247 -6.66 -26.45 1.22
C LYS A 247 -7.40 -25.51 0.26
N LEU A 248 -8.71 -25.33 0.44
CA LEU A 248 -9.56 -24.63 -0.52
C LEU A 248 -9.05 -23.23 -0.91
N ALA A 249 -8.46 -22.47 0.03
CA ALA A 249 -7.97 -21.13 -0.25
C ALA A 249 -6.78 -21.11 -1.22
N ALA A 250 -6.12 -22.25 -1.47
CA ALA A 250 -5.04 -22.35 -2.45
C ALA A 250 -5.48 -21.95 -3.86
N LEU A 251 -6.76 -22.13 -4.21
CA LEU A 251 -7.33 -21.62 -5.45
C LEU A 251 -7.17 -20.09 -5.58
N THR A 252 -7.19 -19.36 -4.47
CA THR A 252 -7.00 -17.90 -4.47
C THR A 252 -5.53 -17.48 -4.55
N ALA A 253 -4.61 -18.36 -4.13
CA ALA A 253 -3.17 -18.12 -4.10
C ALA A 253 -2.49 -18.45 -5.44
N GLY A 254 -3.01 -19.42 -6.20
CA GLY A 254 -2.49 -19.82 -7.52
C GLY A 254 -2.94 -18.92 -8.68
N GLU A 255 -2.82 -19.45 -9.90
CA GLU A 255 -3.20 -18.80 -11.16
C GLU A 255 -4.67 -18.35 -11.19
N ARG A 256 -4.96 -17.21 -11.83
CA ARG A 256 -6.32 -16.62 -11.81
C ARG A 256 -7.34 -17.39 -12.65
N VAL A 257 -6.92 -17.93 -13.80
CA VAL A 257 -7.82 -18.61 -14.75
C VAL A 257 -8.35 -19.94 -14.22
N PRO A 258 -7.53 -20.85 -13.65
CA PRO A 258 -8.04 -22.05 -12.99
C PRO A 258 -9.04 -21.74 -11.88
N TRP A 259 -8.79 -20.69 -11.08
CA TRP A 259 -9.72 -20.25 -10.05
C TRP A 259 -11.05 -19.75 -10.65
N ALA A 260 -11.00 -18.92 -11.69
CA ALA A 260 -12.20 -18.43 -12.38
C ALA A 260 -13.09 -19.58 -12.87
N ARG A 261 -12.48 -20.59 -13.52
CA ARG A 261 -13.18 -21.77 -14.04
C ARG A 261 -13.76 -22.63 -12.92
N CYS A 262 -12.97 -22.90 -11.87
CA CYS A 262 -13.46 -23.64 -10.71
C CYS A 262 -14.63 -22.92 -10.04
N ARG A 263 -14.53 -21.60 -9.86
CA ARG A 263 -15.59 -20.78 -9.28
C ARG A 263 -16.89 -20.91 -10.07
N GLN A 264 -16.83 -20.89 -11.40
CA GLN A 264 -18.00 -21.05 -12.27
C GLN A 264 -18.58 -22.47 -12.22
N ALA A 265 -17.72 -23.49 -12.25
CA ALA A 265 -18.15 -24.89 -12.30
C ALA A 265 -18.71 -25.38 -10.96
N TYR A 266 -18.03 -25.09 -9.84
CA TYR A 266 -18.28 -25.73 -8.56
C TYR A 266 -18.85 -24.78 -7.49
N PHE A 267 -18.74 -23.46 -7.65
CA PHE A 267 -19.16 -22.48 -6.64
C PHE A 267 -20.32 -21.57 -7.09
N ALA A 268 -20.92 -21.83 -8.25
CA ALA A 268 -22.01 -21.02 -8.77
C ALA A 268 -23.38 -21.34 -8.14
N ARG A 269 -23.54 -22.52 -7.50
CA ARG A 269 -24.82 -23.01 -6.94
C ARG A 269 -24.61 -23.79 -5.63
N GLY A 270 -25.71 -24.16 -4.97
CA GLY A 270 -25.69 -25.06 -3.81
C GLY A 270 -24.99 -24.49 -2.58
N LYS A 271 -24.46 -25.38 -1.72
CA LYS A 271 -23.77 -25.02 -0.48
C LYS A 271 -22.49 -24.22 -0.73
N ASN A 272 -21.72 -24.60 -1.75
CA ASN A 272 -20.50 -23.90 -2.15
C ASN A 272 -20.74 -22.42 -2.45
N LYS A 273 -21.81 -22.10 -3.19
CA LYS A 273 -22.16 -20.71 -3.47
C LYS A 273 -22.51 -19.93 -2.21
N GLN A 274 -23.28 -20.54 -1.29
CA GLN A 274 -23.67 -19.87 -0.05
C GLN A 274 -22.45 -19.58 0.84
N SER A 275 -21.53 -20.54 0.95
CA SER A 275 -20.30 -20.41 1.70
C SER A 275 -19.33 -19.42 1.03
N LEU A 276 -19.14 -19.48 -0.29
CA LEU A 276 -18.31 -18.53 -1.03
C LEU A 276 -18.88 -17.10 -0.93
N ASP A 277 -20.19 -16.92 -1.06
CA ASP A 277 -20.85 -15.62 -0.84
C ASP A 277 -20.59 -15.08 0.57
N ALA A 278 -20.55 -15.97 1.59
CA ALA A 278 -20.22 -15.55 2.95
C ALA A 278 -18.77 -15.05 3.06
N VAL A 279 -17.82 -15.70 2.38
CA VAL A 279 -16.42 -15.26 2.31
C VAL A 279 -16.29 -13.95 1.55
N GLU A 280 -16.80 -13.89 0.31
CA GLU A 280 -16.64 -12.73 -0.59
C GLU A 280 -17.36 -11.47 -0.07
N LYS A 281 -18.45 -11.62 0.71
CA LYS A 281 -19.21 -10.50 1.29
C LYS A 281 -18.82 -10.16 2.73
N ALA A 282 -17.82 -10.82 3.29
CA ALA A 282 -17.34 -10.53 4.64
C ALA A 282 -16.74 -9.11 4.74
N ALA A 283 -16.79 -8.53 5.94
CA ALA A 283 -16.15 -7.24 6.19
C ALA A 283 -14.64 -7.34 5.98
N PHE A 284 -14.04 -8.40 6.53
CA PHE A 284 -12.67 -8.85 6.36
C PHE A 284 -12.57 -10.35 6.69
N PHE A 285 -11.45 -10.97 6.32
CA PHE A 285 -11.15 -12.38 6.59
C PHE A 285 -10.16 -12.48 7.74
N VAL A 286 -10.33 -13.44 8.65
CA VAL A 286 -9.43 -13.69 9.78
C VAL A 286 -8.92 -15.11 9.68
N THR A 287 -7.61 -15.30 9.73
CA THR A 287 -6.97 -16.61 9.86
C THR A 287 -6.50 -16.79 11.29
N LEU A 288 -6.78 -17.92 11.94
CA LEU A 288 -6.20 -18.30 13.24
C LEU A 288 -5.05 -19.29 13.00
N ASP A 289 -3.83 -18.75 12.92
CA ASP A 289 -2.58 -19.48 12.67
C ASP A 289 -2.16 -20.33 13.86
N GLU A 290 -1.75 -21.56 13.57
CA GLU A 290 -1.20 -22.47 14.56
C GLU A 290 0.31 -22.30 14.77
N THR A 291 0.99 -21.68 13.80
CA THR A 291 2.44 -21.44 13.90
C THR A 291 2.69 -20.14 14.65
N GLU A 292 3.52 -20.21 15.69
CA GLU A 292 3.91 -19.03 16.43
C GLU A 292 4.96 -18.23 15.65
N GLN A 293 4.54 -17.07 15.16
CA GLN A 293 5.37 -16.13 14.43
C GLN A 293 5.53 -14.84 15.23
N GLY A 294 6.68 -14.18 15.07
CA GLY A 294 6.97 -12.91 15.72
C GLY A 294 8.46 -12.72 16.01
N TYR A 295 8.80 -11.52 16.45
CA TYR A 295 10.15 -11.10 16.79
C TYR A 295 10.69 -11.89 17.99
N ARG A 296 11.80 -12.59 17.79
CA ARG A 296 12.54 -13.30 18.84
C ARG A 296 13.84 -12.57 19.10
N ARG A 297 14.17 -12.30 20.38
CA ARG A 297 15.36 -11.49 20.72
C ARG A 297 16.65 -12.25 20.48
N GLU A 298 16.61 -13.56 20.64
CA GLU A 298 17.73 -14.47 20.48
C GLU A 298 18.14 -14.58 19.00
N ASP A 299 17.19 -14.42 18.09
CA ASP A 299 17.36 -14.51 16.64
C ASP A 299 16.49 -13.47 15.90
N PRO A 300 16.86 -12.18 15.97
CA PRO A 300 16.00 -11.09 15.52
C PRO A 300 15.86 -10.96 14.01
N VAL A 301 16.81 -11.50 13.24
CA VAL A 301 16.80 -11.41 11.78
C VAL A 301 15.93 -12.53 11.21
N THR A 302 16.28 -13.78 11.48
CA THR A 302 15.56 -14.93 10.93
C THR A 302 14.12 -15.00 11.43
N SER A 303 13.84 -14.56 12.67
CA SER A 303 12.46 -14.47 13.17
C SER A 303 11.62 -13.41 12.43
N MET A 304 12.20 -12.28 12.04
CA MET A 304 11.53 -11.25 11.24
C MET A 304 11.34 -11.68 9.80
N ASP A 305 12.32 -12.37 9.21
CA ASP A 305 12.23 -12.90 7.85
C ASP A 305 11.13 -13.98 7.76
N SER A 306 11.10 -14.89 8.73
CA SER A 306 10.04 -15.92 8.83
C SER A 306 8.66 -15.29 9.01
N TYR A 307 8.57 -14.23 9.83
CA TYR A 307 7.31 -13.52 10.05
C TYR A 307 6.84 -12.77 8.80
N ALA A 308 7.75 -12.08 8.10
CA ALA A 308 7.47 -11.43 6.82
C ALA A 308 6.94 -12.43 5.78
N LYS A 309 7.56 -13.61 5.65
CA LYS A 309 7.10 -14.69 4.77
C LYS A 309 5.71 -15.19 5.15
N SER A 310 5.46 -15.45 6.43
CA SER A 310 4.15 -15.86 6.94
C SER A 310 3.04 -14.82 6.66
N LEU A 311 3.37 -13.53 6.70
CA LEU A 311 2.44 -12.44 6.39
C LEU A 311 2.21 -12.28 4.88
N LEU A 312 3.23 -12.51 4.05
CA LEU A 312 3.11 -12.40 2.59
C LEU A 312 2.27 -13.54 1.99
N HIS A 313 2.62 -14.78 2.32
CA HIS A 313 2.06 -15.98 1.67
C HIS A 313 1.47 -17.02 2.61
N GLY A 314 1.78 -16.97 3.92
CA GLY A 314 1.33 -17.99 4.87
C GLY A 314 1.75 -19.39 4.42
N SER A 315 0.84 -20.36 4.57
CA SER A 315 1.02 -21.73 4.07
C SER A 315 0.46 -21.93 2.65
N CYS A 316 0.21 -20.86 1.90
CA CYS A 316 -0.40 -20.85 0.56
C CYS A 316 -1.86 -21.34 0.49
N PHE A 317 -2.42 -21.91 1.57
CA PHE A 317 -3.80 -22.41 1.62
C PHE A 317 -4.61 -21.93 2.85
N ASP A 318 -3.96 -21.25 3.79
CA ASP A 318 -4.55 -20.71 5.02
C ASP A 318 -4.91 -19.22 4.90
N ARG A 319 -4.60 -18.60 3.75
CA ARG A 319 -4.94 -17.23 3.40
C ARG A 319 -5.97 -17.23 2.29
N TRP A 320 -7.04 -16.47 2.48
CA TRP A 320 -7.95 -16.16 1.38
C TRP A 320 -7.49 -14.88 0.68
N VAL A 321 -6.77 -15.03 -0.44
CA VAL A 321 -6.09 -13.93 -1.15
C VAL A 321 -7.11 -13.06 -1.90
N LEU A 322 -7.73 -12.15 -1.16
CA LEU A 322 -8.61 -11.08 -1.65
C LEU A 322 -7.81 -9.80 -1.72
N SER A 323 -7.14 -9.63 -2.85
CA SER A 323 -6.44 -8.41 -3.21
C SER A 323 -7.48 -7.30 -3.45
N ALA A 324 -7.63 -6.38 -2.49
CA ALA A 324 -8.37 -5.14 -2.72
C ALA A 324 -7.34 -4.06 -3.09
N CYS A 325 -7.56 -3.39 -4.22
CA CYS A 325 -6.73 -2.30 -4.75
C CYS A 325 -6.66 -1.13 -3.75
N LEU A 326 -5.76 -1.21 -2.76
CA LEU A 326 -5.76 -0.33 -1.60
C LEU A 326 -4.43 0.33 -1.32
N ASP A 327 -3.31 -0.36 -1.60
CA ASP A 327 -1.98 0.16 -1.32
C ASP A 327 -1.08 0.05 -2.56
N ASP A 328 -0.75 1.21 -3.10
CA ASP A 328 0.10 1.35 -4.29
C ASP A 328 1.59 1.49 -3.90
N GLY A 329 1.94 1.04 -2.70
CA GLY A 329 3.28 1.10 -2.11
C GLY A 329 4.25 0.07 -2.68
N ALA A 330 4.09 -0.39 -3.91
CA ALA A 330 5.07 -1.23 -4.59
C ALA A 330 5.01 -1.03 -6.11
N ALA A 331 6.15 -1.16 -6.78
CA ALA A 331 6.23 -0.99 -8.23
C ALA A 331 5.39 -2.01 -8.99
N ASP A 332 5.03 -1.59 -10.19
CA ASP A 332 4.31 -2.35 -11.21
C ASP A 332 5.32 -2.95 -12.20
N ASP A 333 5.46 -4.28 -12.27
CA ASP A 333 6.10 -4.87 -13.45
C ASP A 333 5.12 -4.85 -14.64
N ARG A 334 5.34 -3.88 -15.52
CA ARG A 334 4.57 -3.67 -16.75
C ARG A 334 4.52 -4.89 -17.67
N ARG A 335 5.44 -5.85 -17.52
CA ARG A 335 5.43 -7.13 -18.25
C ARG A 335 4.56 -8.20 -17.60
N LYS A 336 4.38 -8.16 -16.28
CA LYS A 336 3.54 -9.12 -15.54
C LYS A 336 2.11 -8.62 -15.28
N GLN A 337 1.81 -7.34 -15.55
CA GLN A 337 0.48 -6.74 -15.28
C GLN A 337 -0.01 -7.00 -13.84
N ASP A 338 0.94 -7.07 -12.90
CA ASP A 338 0.70 -7.37 -11.51
C ASP A 338 1.26 -6.21 -10.68
N GLY A 339 0.42 -5.20 -10.40
CA GLY A 339 0.73 -4.15 -9.43
C GLY A 339 0.46 -4.61 -8.00
N SER A 340 0.92 -3.84 -7.01
CA SER A 340 0.67 -4.17 -5.60
C SER A 340 -0.75 -3.88 -5.09
N CYS A 341 -1.36 -4.82 -4.39
CA CYS A 341 -2.63 -4.68 -3.69
C CYS A 341 -2.52 -5.22 -2.27
N SER A 342 -3.37 -4.73 -1.36
CA SER A 342 -3.35 -5.24 0.01
C SER A 342 -4.30 -6.41 0.20
N VAL A 343 -3.88 -7.34 1.06
CA VAL A 343 -4.68 -8.47 1.53
C VAL A 343 -5.67 -8.01 2.60
N ARG A 344 -6.86 -8.59 2.60
CA ARG A 344 -7.91 -8.44 3.63
C ARG A 344 -7.84 -9.45 4.76
N THR A 345 -6.72 -10.13 4.87
CA THR A 345 -6.54 -11.22 5.81
C THR A 345 -5.90 -10.67 7.07
N ALA A 346 -6.67 -10.69 8.15
CA ALA A 346 -6.17 -10.67 9.51
C ALA A 346 -5.51 -12.01 9.82
N VAL A 347 -4.33 -12.03 10.42
CA VAL A 347 -3.60 -13.25 10.78
C VAL A 347 -3.45 -13.33 12.30
N ALA A 348 -4.10 -14.28 12.95
CA ALA A 348 -4.09 -14.41 14.38
C ALA A 348 -3.16 -15.53 14.85
N CYS A 349 -2.03 -15.23 15.51
CA CYS A 349 -1.13 -16.29 16.00
C CYS A 349 -1.64 -16.86 17.33
N LEU A 350 -1.78 -18.19 17.42
CA LEU A 350 -2.18 -18.89 18.65
C LEU A 350 -1.01 -19.13 19.61
N ARG A 351 -1.04 -18.54 20.82
CA ARG A 351 0.01 -18.74 21.85
C ARG A 351 -0.39 -19.68 23.00
N PRO A 352 0.56 -20.46 23.58
CA PRO A 352 0.27 -21.40 24.67
C PRO A 352 -0.03 -20.76 26.03
N GLU A 353 0.51 -19.58 26.38
CA GLU A 353 0.31 -18.94 27.67
C GLU A 353 -0.15 -17.46 27.56
N PRO A 354 -0.98 -16.96 28.50
CA PRO A 354 -1.20 -15.54 28.70
C PRO A 354 0.07 -14.93 29.31
N VAL A 355 1.06 -14.61 28.47
CA VAL A 355 2.32 -14.06 28.96
C VAL A 355 2.10 -12.60 29.41
N VAL A 356 1.82 -12.42 30.70
CA VAL A 356 1.84 -11.12 31.41
C VAL A 356 3.25 -10.49 31.41
N ALA A 357 4.28 -11.25 31.04
CA ALA A 357 5.69 -10.87 31.19
C ALA A 357 6.41 -10.42 29.90
N ALA A 358 5.70 -10.12 28.81
CA ALA A 358 6.31 -9.56 27.60
C ALA A 358 5.58 -8.30 27.13
N ARG A 359 5.73 -7.21 27.89
CA ARG A 359 5.51 -5.83 27.39
C ARG A 359 6.41 -5.44 26.20
N GLN A 360 7.13 -6.39 25.59
CA GLN A 360 7.82 -6.25 24.31
C GLN A 360 7.40 -7.40 23.39
N SER A 361 6.23 -7.26 22.78
CA SER A 361 5.78 -8.15 21.70
C SER A 361 4.81 -7.37 20.82
N ILE A 362 5.37 -6.68 19.83
CA ILE A 362 4.74 -6.32 18.54
C ILE A 362 3.27 -5.90 18.66
N SER A 363 3.00 -4.76 19.28
CA SER A 363 1.66 -4.18 19.34
C SER A 363 1.43 -3.18 18.20
N GLY A 364 1.34 -3.69 16.97
CA GLY A 364 1.07 -2.90 15.76
C GLY A 364 -0.33 -3.15 15.21
N GLY A 365 -1.37 -2.63 15.86
CA GLY A 365 -2.74 -2.71 15.34
C GLY A 365 -3.06 -1.56 14.40
N THR A 366 -3.14 -1.79 13.07
CA THR A 366 -4.23 -1.36 12.16
C THR A 366 -4.06 -1.93 10.73
N LEU A 367 -5.11 -2.61 10.27
CA LEU A 367 -5.53 -2.92 8.89
C LEU A 367 -4.50 -2.81 7.76
N PHE A 368 -3.84 -3.93 7.48
CA PHE A 368 -3.52 -4.45 6.14
C PHE A 368 -2.97 -5.90 6.22
N SER A 369 -2.65 -6.36 7.42
CA SER A 369 -2.90 -7.71 7.93
C SER A 369 -3.14 -7.53 9.44
N LEU A 370 -4.36 -7.74 9.94
CA LEU A 370 -4.63 -7.59 11.38
C LEU A 370 -3.96 -8.76 12.11
N THR A 371 -2.79 -8.54 12.74
CA THR A 371 -2.21 -9.62 13.54
C THR A 371 -2.90 -9.71 14.90
N LEU A 372 -3.80 -10.67 15.10
CA LEU A 372 -4.51 -10.90 16.37
C LEU A 372 -3.74 -11.95 17.19
N CYS A 373 -3.07 -11.60 18.30
CA CYS A 373 -2.58 -12.67 19.17
C CYS A 373 -3.77 -13.28 19.92
N CYS A 374 -4.21 -14.46 19.50
CA CYS A 374 -5.18 -15.26 20.26
C CYS A 374 -4.38 -16.23 21.14
N THR A 375 -4.77 -16.49 22.37
CA THR A 375 -4.21 -17.64 23.09
C THR A 375 -4.95 -18.90 22.68
N LYS A 376 -4.38 -20.08 22.95
CA LYS A 376 -5.09 -21.36 22.81
C LYS A 376 -6.35 -21.44 23.69
N ASN A 377 -6.42 -20.61 24.73
CA ASN A 377 -7.58 -20.44 25.61
C ASN A 377 -8.48 -19.27 25.15
N GLY A 378 -8.40 -18.89 23.86
CA GLY A 378 -9.21 -17.87 23.19
C GLY A 378 -9.14 -16.46 23.76
N ALA A 379 -8.23 -16.21 24.70
CA ALA A 379 -7.92 -14.87 25.15
C ALA A 379 -7.39 -14.05 23.97
N LEU A 380 -8.09 -12.98 23.62
CA LEU A 380 -7.63 -12.02 22.62
C LEU A 380 -6.64 -11.08 23.30
N LEU A 381 -5.35 -11.17 22.96
CA LEU A 381 -4.33 -10.31 23.55
C LEU A 381 -4.27 -8.92 22.87
N GLN A 382 -4.98 -8.71 21.75
CA GLN A 382 -5.20 -7.37 21.19
C GLN A 382 -6.24 -7.36 20.04
N GLY A 383 -7.18 -6.40 20.05
CA GLY A 383 -7.52 -5.62 18.84
C GLY A 383 -8.66 -6.05 17.89
N LEU A 384 -9.86 -6.44 18.36
CA LEU A 384 -10.97 -6.80 17.46
C LEU A 384 -12.00 -5.69 17.14
N VAL A 385 -11.73 -4.42 17.42
CA VAL A 385 -12.75 -3.36 17.20
C VAL A 385 -12.18 -2.13 16.49
N PRO A 386 -12.51 -1.96 15.19
CA PRO A 386 -13.01 -0.70 14.71
C PRO A 386 -14.52 -0.86 14.46
N PRO A 387 -15.39 -0.02 15.04
CA PRO A 387 -16.77 0.02 14.64
C PRO A 387 -16.84 0.38 13.16
N ALA A 388 -17.64 -0.35 12.38
CA ALA A 388 -17.93 0.01 10.99
C ALA A 388 -18.51 1.44 10.86
N SER A 389 -19.00 2.03 11.95
CA SER A 389 -19.46 3.42 12.05
C SER A 389 -18.35 4.47 12.27
N MET A 390 -17.10 4.06 12.56
CA MET A 390 -15.98 4.95 12.90
C MET A 390 -15.14 5.44 11.71
N ALA A 391 -15.61 5.24 10.47
CA ALA A 391 -15.08 5.91 9.28
C ALA A 391 -15.15 7.47 9.34
N ASN A 392 -15.63 8.05 10.45
CA ASN A 392 -15.91 9.47 10.60
C ASN A 392 -14.91 10.23 11.50
N VAL A 393 -13.88 9.58 12.06
CA VAL A 393 -13.02 10.20 13.09
C VAL A 393 -11.58 10.39 12.60
N ARG A 394 -11.10 11.63 12.66
CA ARG A 394 -9.69 12.00 12.50
C ARG A 394 -8.87 11.35 13.62
N GLY A 395 -7.88 10.53 13.31
CA GLY A 395 -7.02 9.87 14.30
C GLY A 395 -7.34 8.40 14.61
N MET A 396 -8.00 7.70 13.67
CA MET A 396 -8.55 6.35 13.84
C MET A 396 -7.60 5.35 14.54
N PRO A 397 -6.29 5.24 14.22
CA PRO A 397 -5.47 4.22 14.89
C PRO A 397 -4.98 4.57 16.31
N ALA A 398 -4.66 5.84 16.58
CA ALA A 398 -4.33 6.29 17.93
C ALA A 398 -5.57 6.23 18.85
N TYR A 399 -6.75 6.52 18.30
CA TYR A 399 -8.01 6.39 19.02
C TYR A 399 -8.34 4.92 19.29
N VAL A 400 -8.16 4.00 18.33
CA VAL A 400 -8.37 2.56 18.53
C VAL A 400 -7.40 1.99 19.56
N MET A 401 -6.09 2.27 19.45
CA MET A 401 -5.11 1.77 20.44
C MET A 401 -5.29 2.39 21.83
N ALA A 402 -5.64 3.68 21.92
CA ALA A 402 -5.95 4.32 23.19
C ALA A 402 -7.28 3.83 23.78
N THR A 403 -8.28 3.55 22.95
CA THR A 403 -9.55 2.96 23.40
C THR A 403 -9.33 1.54 23.88
N ASP A 404 -8.56 0.73 23.15
CA ASP A 404 -8.22 -0.64 23.55
C ASP A 404 -7.43 -0.67 24.87
N SER A 405 -6.36 0.13 24.97
CA SER A 405 -5.47 0.13 26.13
C SER A 405 -6.03 0.85 27.36
N PHE A 406 -6.80 1.93 27.18
CA PHE A 406 -7.26 2.79 28.28
C PHE A 406 -8.77 2.72 28.55
N GLN A 407 -9.59 2.21 27.63
CA GLN A 407 -11.06 2.14 27.81
C GLN A 407 -11.62 0.71 27.85
N LEU A 408 -11.19 -0.18 26.94
CA LEU A 408 -11.68 -1.55 26.86
C LEU A 408 -10.93 -2.46 27.85
N GLY A 409 -9.60 -2.47 27.79
CA GLY A 409 -8.72 -3.14 28.75
C GLY A 409 -8.83 -4.67 28.80
N TYR A 410 -7.82 -5.31 29.37
CA TYR A 410 -7.73 -6.76 29.55
C TYR A 410 -7.60 -7.10 31.05
N ALA A 411 -8.12 -8.26 31.46
CA ALA A 411 -7.92 -8.80 32.81
C ALA A 411 -6.49 -9.35 32.96
N GLU A 412 -6.06 -9.64 34.19
CA GLU A 412 -4.69 -10.13 34.46
C GLU A 412 -4.40 -11.48 33.79
N ASP A 413 -5.43 -12.26 33.49
CA ASP A 413 -5.37 -13.52 32.76
C ASP A 413 -5.33 -13.35 31.22
N GLY A 414 -5.34 -12.12 30.73
CA GLY A 414 -5.28 -11.77 29.31
C GLY A 414 -6.64 -11.73 28.59
N HIS A 415 -7.74 -12.00 29.28
CA HIS A 415 -9.08 -11.94 28.69
C HIS A 415 -9.58 -10.51 28.50
N CYS A 416 -10.46 -10.26 27.53
CA CYS A 416 -11.12 -8.95 27.42
C CYS A 416 -11.97 -8.69 28.66
N LYS A 417 -11.94 -7.46 29.19
CA LYS A 417 -12.83 -7.08 30.30
C LYS A 417 -14.29 -7.08 29.85
N GLY A 418 -15.18 -7.48 30.76
CA GLY A 418 -16.63 -7.56 30.55
C GLY A 418 -17.17 -8.99 30.72
N ASP A 419 -18.49 -9.13 30.63
CA ASP A 419 -19.17 -10.41 30.78
C ASP A 419 -19.44 -11.07 29.42
N THR A 420 -19.44 -12.41 29.39
CA THR A 420 -19.90 -13.18 28.23
C THR A 420 -21.41 -13.07 28.08
N ASN A 421 -21.90 -13.15 26.84
CA ASN A 421 -23.34 -13.07 26.56
C ASN A 421 -23.82 -14.39 25.92
N PRO A 422 -24.58 -15.23 26.64
CA PRO A 422 -25.02 -16.53 26.13
C PRO A 422 -26.03 -16.42 24.99
N ASN A 423 -26.71 -15.27 24.85
CA ASN A 423 -27.77 -15.07 23.85
C ASN A 423 -27.23 -14.78 22.44
N ILE A 424 -25.91 -14.58 22.30
CA ILE A 424 -25.31 -14.35 20.98
C ILE A 424 -25.29 -15.65 20.19
N PRO A 425 -25.82 -15.65 18.95
CA PRO A 425 -25.76 -16.81 18.06
C PRO A 425 -24.34 -17.36 17.92
N TYR A 426 -24.23 -18.67 17.79
CA TYR A 426 -22.93 -19.31 17.57
C TYR A 426 -22.36 -18.97 16.18
N PRO A 427 -21.03 -19.01 16.02
CA PRO A 427 -20.39 -18.94 14.71
C PRO A 427 -20.99 -20.00 13.79
N THR A 428 -21.33 -19.62 12.56
CA THR A 428 -21.92 -20.55 11.60
C THR A 428 -20.81 -21.23 10.79
N ARG A 429 -20.66 -22.54 10.95
CA ARG A 429 -19.73 -23.36 10.16
C ARG A 429 -20.14 -23.34 8.68
N LEU A 430 -19.27 -22.82 7.82
CA LEU A 430 -19.49 -22.83 6.37
C LEU A 430 -19.43 -24.28 5.85
N GLN A 431 -20.26 -24.59 4.85
CA GLN A 431 -20.43 -25.94 4.32
C GLN A 431 -20.01 -25.98 2.85
N TRP A 432 -19.24 -26.99 2.50
CA TRP A 432 -18.67 -27.20 1.19
C TRP A 432 -18.94 -28.63 0.70
N GLU A 433 -19.20 -28.74 -0.59
CA GLU A 433 -19.33 -29.99 -1.33
C GLU A 433 -18.35 -29.89 -2.49
N ILE A 434 -17.09 -30.26 -2.26
CA ILE A 434 -15.99 -30.09 -3.22
C ILE A 434 -15.75 -31.43 -3.95
N PRO A 435 -16.13 -31.56 -5.22
CA PRO A 435 -15.90 -32.78 -6.01
C PRO A 435 -14.40 -33.06 -6.17
N GLU A 436 -14.04 -34.32 -6.42
CA GLU A 436 -12.64 -34.75 -6.58
C GLU A 436 -11.91 -33.94 -7.68
N GLU A 437 -12.59 -33.64 -8.79
CA GLU A 437 -12.02 -32.84 -9.88
C GLU A 437 -11.67 -31.42 -9.43
N CYS A 438 -12.45 -30.84 -8.50
CA CYS A 438 -12.12 -29.54 -7.93
C CYS A 438 -10.94 -29.64 -6.93
N GLN A 439 -10.82 -30.77 -6.22
CA GLN A 439 -9.71 -31.04 -5.31
C GLN A 439 -8.38 -31.17 -6.06
N GLU A 440 -8.38 -31.78 -7.24
CA GLU A 440 -7.19 -31.81 -8.11
C GLU A 440 -6.72 -30.40 -8.47
N VAL A 441 -7.64 -29.50 -8.83
CA VAL A 441 -7.28 -28.11 -9.13
C VAL A 441 -6.78 -27.37 -7.89
N ILE A 442 -7.35 -27.65 -6.70
CA ILE A 442 -6.85 -27.11 -5.42
C ILE A 442 -5.38 -27.51 -5.21
N GLU A 443 -5.03 -28.79 -5.40
CA GLU A 443 -3.66 -29.28 -5.23
C GLU A 443 -2.71 -28.69 -6.30
N MET A 444 -3.16 -28.57 -7.55
CA MET A 444 -2.38 -27.89 -8.60
C MET A 444 -2.11 -26.43 -8.26
N SER A 445 -3.13 -25.68 -7.83
CA SER A 445 -2.98 -24.29 -7.39
C SER A 445 -2.06 -24.16 -6.18
N LEU A 446 -2.14 -25.10 -5.24
CA LEU A 446 -1.26 -25.15 -4.08
C LEU A 446 0.20 -25.39 -4.50
N ASN A 447 0.45 -26.33 -5.42
CA ASN A 447 1.79 -26.60 -5.92
C ASN A 447 2.40 -25.35 -6.60
N THR A 448 1.65 -24.68 -7.47
CA THR A 448 2.09 -23.42 -8.09
C THR A 448 2.39 -22.35 -7.05
N ALA A 449 1.52 -22.19 -6.04
CA ALA A 449 1.71 -21.22 -4.98
C ALA A 449 2.94 -21.53 -4.11
N ASN A 450 3.16 -22.80 -3.77
CA ASN A 450 4.34 -23.24 -3.00
C ASN A 450 5.63 -22.98 -3.77
N LEU A 451 5.71 -23.36 -5.06
CA LEU A 451 6.88 -23.08 -5.89
C LEU A 451 7.21 -21.58 -5.93
N LEU A 452 6.18 -20.72 -5.97
CA LEU A 452 6.37 -19.28 -5.92
C LEU A 452 6.82 -18.79 -4.54
N ALA A 453 6.24 -19.30 -3.45
CA ALA A 453 6.59 -18.91 -2.09
C ALA A 453 8.02 -19.36 -1.71
N ASP A 454 8.38 -20.59 -2.06
CA ASP A 454 9.68 -21.19 -1.77
C ASP A 454 10.82 -20.50 -2.53
N ASP A 455 10.53 -19.88 -3.67
CA ASP A 455 11.50 -19.13 -4.48
C ASP A 455 11.77 -17.71 -3.95
N VAL A 456 11.03 -17.22 -2.93
CA VAL A 456 11.21 -15.85 -2.43
C VAL A 456 12.16 -15.79 -1.24
N ASP A 457 13.22 -15.01 -1.42
CA ASP A 457 14.12 -14.61 -0.35
C ASP A 457 13.62 -13.34 0.35
N PHE A 458 13.86 -13.24 1.65
CA PHE A 458 13.48 -12.08 2.48
C PHE A 458 14.58 -11.71 3.45
N HIS A 459 14.82 -10.41 3.57
CA HIS A 459 15.65 -9.83 4.60
C HIS A 459 15.01 -8.57 5.19
N SER A 460 14.50 -8.71 6.40
CA SER A 460 13.85 -7.67 7.17
C SER A 460 14.71 -7.32 8.37
N PHE A 461 15.02 -6.03 8.52
CA PHE A 461 15.86 -5.61 9.64
C PHE A 461 15.62 -4.20 10.16
N PRO A 462 15.80 -3.99 11.48
CA PRO A 462 15.91 -2.68 12.06
C PRO A 462 17.30 -2.08 11.84
N PHE A 463 17.32 -0.81 11.45
CA PHE A 463 18.50 0.05 11.40
C PHE A 463 18.40 1.11 12.50
N ASN A 464 19.22 0.95 13.54
CA ASN A 464 19.18 1.74 14.77
C ASN A 464 20.44 2.61 14.99
N ALA A 465 21.39 2.61 14.06
CA ALA A 465 22.61 3.43 14.17
C ALA A 465 22.27 4.93 14.16
N PHE A 466 21.26 5.32 13.37
CA PHE A 466 20.68 6.65 13.35
C PHE A 466 19.31 6.62 12.65
N GLY A 467 18.58 7.73 12.70
CA GLY A 467 17.33 7.88 11.97
C GLY A 467 17.10 9.30 11.45
N LYS A 468 15.82 9.64 11.30
CA LYS A 468 15.33 10.90 10.73
C LYS A 468 16.04 12.15 11.28
N SER A 469 16.28 12.19 12.59
CA SER A 469 16.83 13.36 13.25
C SER A 469 18.26 13.68 12.79
N ALA A 470 19.10 12.65 12.63
CA ALA A 470 20.48 12.80 12.17
C ALA A 470 20.55 13.30 10.73
N ILE A 471 19.75 12.70 9.85
CA ILE A 471 19.67 13.09 8.43
C ILE A 471 19.19 14.53 8.30
N LYS A 472 18.17 14.92 9.07
CA LYS A 472 17.64 16.30 9.07
C LYS A 472 18.62 17.33 9.61
N ARG A 473 19.48 16.99 10.59
CA ARG A 473 20.55 17.88 11.07
C ARG A 473 21.53 18.24 9.95
N CYS A 474 21.75 17.33 9.00
CA CYS A 474 22.54 17.56 7.79
C CYS A 474 21.79 18.32 6.68
N ARG A 475 20.56 18.80 6.95
CA ARG A 475 19.69 19.53 6.01
C ARG A 475 19.30 18.70 4.77
N THR A 476 19.16 17.39 4.93
CA THR A 476 18.81 16.46 3.86
C THR A 476 17.42 15.86 4.08
N SER A 477 16.72 15.55 2.98
CA SER A 477 15.48 14.75 3.04
C SER A 477 15.80 13.35 3.56
N PRO A 478 15.11 12.83 4.60
CA PRO A 478 15.26 11.44 5.02
C PRO A 478 14.99 10.45 3.89
N ASP A 479 14.01 10.76 3.05
CA ASP A 479 13.59 9.94 1.93
C ASP A 479 14.64 9.90 0.79
N ALA A 480 15.03 11.08 0.27
CA ALA A 480 16.11 11.18 -0.72
C ALA A 480 17.44 10.57 -0.22
N PHE A 481 17.73 10.67 1.08
CA PHE A 481 18.91 10.03 1.68
C PHE A 481 18.85 8.51 1.54
N VAL A 482 17.71 7.89 1.88
CA VAL A 482 17.52 6.44 1.76
C VAL A 482 17.55 6.01 0.30
N GLN A 483 16.89 6.73 -0.61
CA GLN A 483 16.88 6.42 -2.03
C GLN A 483 18.29 6.48 -2.65
N LEU A 484 19.12 7.45 -2.28
CA LEU A 484 20.52 7.51 -2.72
C LEU A 484 21.39 6.41 -2.07
N ALA A 485 21.09 6.01 -0.84
CA ALA A 485 21.74 4.87 -0.21
C ALA A 485 21.40 3.56 -0.94
N LEU A 486 20.15 3.39 -1.38
CA LEU A 486 19.71 2.26 -2.20
C LEU A 486 20.41 2.23 -3.57
N GLN A 487 20.58 3.38 -4.24
CA GLN A 487 21.35 3.46 -5.48
C GLN A 487 22.82 3.04 -5.28
N LEU A 488 23.45 3.50 -4.18
CA LEU A 488 24.83 3.13 -3.85
C LEU A 488 24.94 1.64 -3.51
N ALA A 489 24.04 1.11 -2.70
CA ALA A 489 24.01 -0.30 -2.32
C ALA A 489 23.82 -1.21 -3.54
N HIS A 490 22.88 -0.86 -4.43
CA HIS A 490 22.64 -1.60 -5.67
C HIS A 490 23.86 -1.62 -6.58
N TYR A 491 24.54 -0.48 -6.74
CA TYR A 491 25.74 -0.46 -7.56
C TYR A 491 26.90 -1.25 -6.96
N LYS A 492 27.06 -1.24 -5.61
CA LYS A 492 28.02 -2.10 -4.91
C LYS A 492 27.72 -3.60 -5.14
N ASP A 493 26.44 -3.96 -5.10
CA ASP A 493 25.97 -5.33 -5.21
C ASP A 493 26.03 -5.88 -6.65
N MET A 494 25.57 -5.09 -7.63
CA MET A 494 25.35 -5.53 -9.02
C MET A 494 26.38 -5.02 -10.02
N GLY A 495 27.19 -4.01 -9.65
CA GLY A 495 28.17 -3.36 -10.54
C GLY A 495 27.56 -2.57 -11.72
N LYS A 496 26.23 -2.47 -11.80
CA LYS A 496 25.48 -1.78 -12.87
C LYS A 496 24.33 -0.96 -12.32
N PHE A 497 23.98 0.11 -13.03
CA PHE A 497 22.76 0.87 -12.76
C PHE A 497 21.55 0.15 -13.35
N CYS A 498 20.39 0.34 -12.74
CA CYS A 498 19.15 -0.26 -13.20
C CYS A 498 17.98 0.71 -13.06
N LEU A 499 16.91 0.44 -13.81
CA LEU A 499 15.69 1.20 -13.68
C LEU A 499 15.10 1.01 -12.28
N THR A 500 15.04 2.11 -11.51
CA THR A 500 14.56 2.11 -10.13
C THR A 500 13.22 2.81 -10.02
N TYR A 501 12.24 2.13 -9.43
CA TYR A 501 10.92 2.66 -9.11
C TYR A 501 10.85 3.10 -7.65
N GLU A 502 10.26 4.26 -7.40
CA GLU A 502 9.74 4.64 -6.10
C GLU A 502 8.27 5.10 -6.23
N ALA A 503 7.42 4.62 -5.33
CA ALA A 503 6.02 5.04 -5.25
C ALA A 503 5.90 6.46 -4.68
N SER A 504 5.28 7.38 -5.43
CA SER A 504 4.87 8.70 -4.94
C SER A 504 3.35 8.84 -4.97
N MET A 505 2.74 9.26 -3.87
CA MET A 505 1.29 9.47 -3.79
C MET A 505 0.82 10.66 -4.64
N THR A 506 -0.30 10.49 -5.36
CA THR A 506 -0.99 11.57 -6.10
C THR A 506 -2.31 11.98 -5.42
N ARG A 507 -2.44 11.71 -4.12
CA ARG A 507 -3.66 11.95 -3.32
C ARG A 507 -4.04 13.42 -3.14
N LEU A 508 -3.25 14.36 -3.66
CA LEU A 508 -3.68 15.76 -3.82
C LEU A 508 -4.82 15.89 -4.83
N PHE A 509 -4.99 14.90 -5.70
CA PHE A 509 -6.04 14.83 -6.70
C PHE A 509 -7.12 13.83 -6.31
N ARG A 510 -8.34 14.09 -6.77
CA ARG A 510 -9.48 13.17 -6.59
C ARG A 510 -9.15 11.81 -7.22
N GLU A 511 -9.41 10.75 -6.46
CA GLU A 511 -9.10 9.36 -6.85
C GLU A 511 -7.63 9.14 -7.24
N GLY A 512 -6.75 10.07 -6.84
CA GLY A 512 -5.31 9.96 -7.02
C GLY A 512 -4.76 8.78 -6.22
N ARG A 513 -3.98 7.95 -6.90
CA ARG A 513 -3.31 6.76 -6.40
C ARG A 513 -1.82 7.06 -6.29
N THR A 514 -1.03 6.61 -7.26
CA THR A 514 0.42 6.83 -7.32
C THR A 514 0.89 7.33 -8.66
N GLU A 515 2.10 7.86 -8.63
CA GLU A 515 2.98 8.13 -9.76
C GLU A 515 4.38 7.57 -9.42
N THR A 516 5.21 7.42 -10.43
CA THR A 516 6.56 6.87 -10.31
C THR A 516 7.59 7.98 -10.14
N VAL A 517 8.46 7.83 -9.15
CA VAL A 517 9.73 8.55 -9.07
C VAL A 517 10.81 7.61 -9.57
N ARG A 518 11.51 8.02 -10.65
CA ARG A 518 12.63 7.25 -11.21
C ARG A 518 13.91 7.64 -10.47
N SER A 519 14.27 6.89 -9.42
CA SER A 519 15.37 7.27 -8.51
C SER A 519 16.76 7.21 -9.16
N CYS A 520 16.94 6.37 -10.18
CA CYS A 520 18.19 6.27 -10.94
C CYS A 520 18.29 7.40 -11.97
N THR A 521 18.82 8.55 -11.54
CA THR A 521 19.10 9.72 -12.40
C THR A 521 20.59 9.86 -12.70
N MET A 522 20.96 10.70 -13.69
CA MET A 522 22.35 11.06 -13.95
C MET A 522 23.09 11.58 -12.72
N GLU A 523 22.42 12.40 -11.90
CA GLU A 523 22.97 12.95 -10.66
C GLU A 523 23.21 11.85 -9.63
N SER A 524 22.25 10.92 -9.46
CA SER A 524 22.43 9.78 -8.56
C SER A 524 23.58 8.88 -9.02
N CYS A 525 23.69 8.60 -10.32
CA CYS A 525 24.76 7.79 -10.90
C CYS A 525 26.12 8.46 -10.71
N SER A 526 26.21 9.76 -10.99
CA SER A 526 27.45 10.54 -10.78
C SER A 526 27.89 10.52 -9.32
N PHE A 527 26.94 10.66 -8.40
CA PHE A 527 27.22 10.56 -6.96
C PHE A 527 27.71 9.15 -6.57
N VAL A 528 27.06 8.10 -7.06
CA VAL A 528 27.44 6.71 -6.77
C VAL A 528 28.82 6.38 -7.32
N LEU A 529 29.11 6.73 -8.58
CA LEU A 529 30.44 6.53 -9.18
C LEU A 529 31.53 7.29 -8.39
N ALA A 530 31.25 8.52 -7.98
CA ALA A 530 32.14 9.30 -7.11
C ALA A 530 32.36 8.64 -5.74
N MET A 531 31.34 7.99 -5.16
CA MET A 531 31.50 7.23 -3.92
C MET A 531 32.43 6.02 -4.11
N MET A 532 32.32 5.33 -5.24
CA MET A 532 33.14 4.16 -5.59
C MET A 532 34.59 4.49 -5.98
N ASP A 533 34.84 5.71 -6.47
CA ASP A 533 36.18 6.15 -6.85
C ASP A 533 37.02 6.59 -5.62
N PRO A 534 38.18 5.95 -5.35
CA PRO A 534 39.08 6.38 -4.28
C PRO A 534 39.77 7.71 -4.56
N HIS A 535 39.83 8.18 -5.80
CA HIS A 535 40.52 9.42 -6.18
C HIS A 535 39.63 10.66 -6.06
N THR A 536 38.31 10.51 -6.05
CA THR A 536 37.38 11.63 -5.90
C THR A 536 37.43 12.18 -4.47
N THR A 537 37.55 13.51 -4.33
CA THR A 537 37.66 14.16 -3.01
C THR A 537 36.36 14.14 -2.22
N VAL A 538 36.45 14.26 -0.89
CA VAL A 538 35.29 14.31 0.00
C VAL A 538 34.35 15.49 -0.36
N GLU A 539 34.92 16.64 -0.72
CA GLU A 539 34.18 17.83 -1.15
C GLU A 539 33.39 17.59 -2.43
N GLN A 540 33.99 16.90 -3.41
CA GLN A 540 33.34 16.52 -4.66
C GLN A 540 32.19 15.53 -4.40
N LYS A 541 32.43 14.47 -3.61
CA LYS A 541 31.40 13.50 -3.20
C LYS A 541 30.22 14.20 -2.54
N ARG A 542 30.47 15.15 -1.61
CA ARG A 542 29.41 15.95 -0.95
C ARG A 542 28.63 16.81 -1.93
N LYS A 543 29.31 17.48 -2.86
CA LYS A 543 28.65 18.32 -3.87
C LYS A 543 27.71 17.49 -4.74
N LEU A 544 28.17 16.32 -5.19
CA LEU A 544 27.37 15.40 -5.99
C LEU A 544 26.19 14.83 -5.20
N PHE A 545 26.40 14.47 -3.92
CA PHE A 545 25.32 14.04 -3.03
C PHE A 545 24.21 15.10 -2.93
N LYS A 546 24.58 16.37 -2.73
CA LYS A 546 23.62 17.46 -2.63
C LYS A 546 22.80 17.61 -3.91
N LEU A 547 23.46 17.60 -5.08
CA LEU A 547 22.79 17.69 -6.37
C LEU A 547 21.82 16.52 -6.60
N ALA A 548 22.26 15.29 -6.31
CA ALA A 548 21.43 14.09 -6.42
C ALA A 548 20.23 14.14 -5.47
N SER A 549 20.42 14.61 -4.23
CA SER A 549 19.34 14.73 -3.26
C SER A 549 18.32 15.80 -3.66
N GLU A 550 18.78 16.93 -4.20
CA GLU A 550 17.91 18.02 -4.69
C GLU A 550 17.12 17.57 -5.92
N LYS A 551 17.77 16.87 -6.86
CA LYS A 551 17.11 16.28 -8.03
C LYS A 551 16.03 15.30 -7.62
N HIS A 552 16.33 14.38 -6.72
CA HIS A 552 15.37 13.39 -6.26
C HIS A 552 14.15 14.04 -5.59
N GLN A 553 14.36 15.03 -4.71
CA GLN A 553 13.25 15.80 -4.13
C GLN A 553 12.42 16.55 -5.18
N LEU A 554 13.04 17.08 -6.23
CA LEU A 554 12.33 17.73 -7.33
C LEU A 554 11.44 16.72 -8.06
N LEU A 555 11.96 15.54 -8.39
CA LEU A 555 11.19 14.46 -9.04
C LEU A 555 10.00 14.04 -8.19
N TYR A 556 10.19 13.87 -6.88
CA TYR A 556 9.11 13.52 -5.96
C TYR A 556 8.01 14.58 -5.93
N ARG A 557 8.36 15.87 -5.88
CA ARG A 557 7.37 16.98 -5.95
C ARG A 557 6.64 16.99 -7.28
N LEU A 558 7.36 16.79 -8.41
CA LEU A 558 6.75 16.70 -9.73
C LEU A 558 5.75 15.55 -9.79
N ALA A 559 6.11 14.36 -9.33
CA ALA A 559 5.23 13.20 -9.25
C ALA A 559 3.97 13.49 -8.41
N MET A 560 4.14 14.01 -7.18
CA MET A 560 3.01 14.38 -6.31
C MET A 560 2.05 15.40 -6.94
N THR A 561 2.57 16.32 -7.77
CA THR A 561 1.77 17.34 -8.48
C THR A 561 1.18 16.88 -9.80
N GLY A 562 1.25 15.60 -10.13
CA GLY A 562 0.71 15.06 -11.39
C GLY A 562 1.55 15.45 -12.61
N ALA A 563 2.83 15.76 -12.42
CA ALA A 563 3.79 16.05 -13.47
C ALA A 563 4.81 14.91 -13.68
N GLY A 564 4.54 13.72 -13.12
CA GLY A 564 5.29 12.52 -13.48
C GLY A 564 4.98 12.04 -14.89
N ILE A 565 5.72 11.03 -15.33
CA ILE A 565 5.73 10.60 -16.73
C ILE A 565 5.16 9.20 -16.93
N ASP A 566 5.29 8.31 -15.96
CA ASP A 566 5.01 6.88 -16.16
C ASP A 566 3.51 6.60 -16.31
N ARG A 567 2.66 7.21 -15.48
CA ARG A 567 1.20 7.08 -15.65
C ARG A 567 0.72 7.72 -16.94
N HIS A 568 1.35 8.81 -17.37
CA HIS A 568 1.01 9.46 -18.63
C HIS A 568 1.39 8.60 -19.85
N LEU A 569 2.61 8.04 -19.88
CA LEU A 569 3.08 7.12 -20.92
C LEU A 569 2.20 5.85 -20.99
N PHE A 570 1.83 5.30 -19.83
CA PHE A 570 0.88 4.19 -19.74
C PHE A 570 -0.47 4.54 -20.37
N CYS A 571 -1.07 5.68 -20.01
CA CYS A 571 -2.37 6.07 -20.58
C CYS A 571 -2.27 6.35 -22.09
N LEU A 572 -1.17 6.92 -22.59
CA LEU A 572 -0.94 7.09 -24.02
C LEU A 572 -0.89 5.73 -24.74
N TYR A 573 -0.23 4.74 -24.15
CA TYR A 573 -0.21 3.37 -24.68
C TYR A 573 -1.59 2.71 -24.70
N VAL A 574 -2.36 2.85 -23.62
CA VAL A 574 -3.75 2.34 -23.58
C VAL A 574 -4.58 2.95 -24.72
N VAL A 575 -4.49 4.26 -24.93
CA VAL A 575 -5.16 4.93 -26.06
C VAL A 575 -4.65 4.39 -27.40
N SER A 576 -3.35 4.18 -27.58
CA SER A 576 -2.80 3.66 -28.83
C SER A 576 -3.37 2.27 -29.14
N LYS A 577 -3.54 1.41 -28.12
CA LYS A 577 -4.18 0.10 -28.26
C LYS A 577 -5.67 0.19 -28.59
N TYR A 578 -6.43 1.11 -28.00
CA TYR A 578 -7.82 1.34 -28.39
C TYR A 578 -7.96 1.83 -29.84
N LEU A 579 -7.00 2.61 -30.33
CA LEU A 579 -6.98 3.08 -31.72
C LEU A 579 -6.39 2.04 -32.69
N ALA A 580 -5.94 0.88 -32.20
CA ALA A 580 -5.21 -0.12 -32.97
C ALA A 580 -4.00 0.46 -33.72
N VAL A 581 -3.29 1.41 -33.09
CA VAL A 581 -2.06 2.02 -33.62
C VAL A 581 -0.87 1.56 -32.79
N ASP A 582 0.14 1.06 -33.49
CA ASP A 582 1.40 0.69 -32.86
C ASP A 582 2.37 1.87 -32.80
N SER A 583 3.11 1.92 -31.69
CA SER A 583 4.15 2.91 -31.43
C SER A 583 5.40 2.17 -30.98
N PRO A 584 6.50 2.19 -31.75
CA PRO A 584 7.76 1.59 -31.34
C PRO A 584 8.26 2.21 -30.02
N PHE A 585 8.14 3.54 -29.88
CA PHE A 585 8.47 4.26 -28.65
C PHE A 585 7.71 3.74 -27.43
N LEU A 586 6.37 3.72 -27.47
CA LEU A 586 5.58 3.29 -26.30
C LEU A 586 5.77 1.80 -25.98
N LYS A 587 6.02 0.96 -27.00
CA LYS A 587 6.29 -0.46 -26.80
C LYS A 587 7.59 -0.69 -26.03
N GLU A 588 8.63 0.08 -26.33
CA GLU A 588 9.95 -0.03 -25.68
C GLU A 588 9.97 0.59 -24.28
N VAL A 589 9.36 1.77 -24.11
CA VAL A 589 9.27 2.46 -22.82
C VAL A 589 8.63 1.59 -21.73
N LEU A 590 7.68 0.73 -22.11
CA LEU A 590 6.92 -0.13 -21.20
C LEU A 590 7.50 -1.53 -21.06
N SER A 591 8.54 -1.91 -21.82
CA SER A 591 9.12 -3.26 -21.77
C SER A 591 10.23 -3.45 -20.75
N GLU A 592 10.85 -2.36 -20.28
CA GLU A 592 11.95 -2.43 -19.31
C GLU A 592 11.44 -2.73 -17.89
N PRO A 593 11.96 -3.77 -17.22
CA PRO A 593 11.55 -4.15 -15.87
C PRO A 593 12.16 -3.22 -14.81
N TRP A 594 11.42 -3.05 -13.72
CA TRP A 594 11.92 -2.35 -12.52
C TRP A 594 12.74 -3.31 -11.66
N ARG A 595 14.04 -3.41 -11.93
CA ARG A 595 14.95 -4.28 -11.17
C ARG A 595 15.19 -3.82 -9.74
N LEU A 596 14.91 -2.55 -9.44
CA LEU A 596 14.84 -2.07 -8.05
C LEU A 596 13.48 -1.40 -7.84
N SER A 597 12.58 -2.11 -7.17
CA SER A 597 11.24 -1.63 -6.83
C SER A 597 11.23 -1.19 -5.39
N THR A 598 10.91 0.09 -5.13
CA THR A 598 11.00 0.66 -3.78
C THR A 598 9.74 1.36 -3.32
N SER A 599 9.52 1.37 -2.01
CA SER A 599 8.51 2.22 -1.40
C SER A 599 8.85 2.66 0.01
N GLN A 600 8.48 3.90 0.29
CA GLN A 600 8.41 4.39 1.66
C GLN A 600 6.99 4.17 2.19
N THR A 601 6.88 3.54 3.35
CA THR A 601 5.68 3.65 4.19
C THR A 601 5.80 4.92 5.02
N PRO A 602 5.04 5.99 4.73
CA PRO A 602 5.17 7.24 5.46
C PRO A 602 4.54 7.13 6.85
N HIS A 603 5.33 7.42 7.89
CA HIS A 603 4.79 7.58 9.24
C HIS A 603 4.29 9.03 9.44
N GLN A 604 2.99 9.26 9.18
CA GLN A 604 2.37 10.58 9.33
C GLN A 604 1.75 10.75 10.73
N GLN A 605 2.17 11.83 11.41
CA GLN A 605 1.61 12.46 12.62
C GLN A 605 1.53 11.65 13.93
N VAL A 606 2.61 11.73 14.72
CA VAL A 606 2.78 11.13 16.04
C VAL A 606 2.39 12.06 17.21
N GLU A 607 1.65 13.15 16.98
CA GLU A 607 1.37 14.12 18.07
C GLU A 607 0.52 13.54 19.21
N LEU A 608 -0.24 12.47 18.95
CA LEU A 608 -1.11 11.83 19.95
C LEU A 608 -0.42 10.69 20.73
N PHE A 609 0.79 10.27 20.33
CA PHE A 609 1.44 9.09 20.92
C PHE A 609 2.96 9.22 20.92
N HIS A 610 3.62 9.21 22.08
CA HIS A 610 5.08 9.27 22.13
C HIS A 610 5.67 7.87 21.93
N LEU A 611 6.20 7.59 20.73
CA LEU A 611 6.82 6.29 20.41
C LEU A 611 8.02 5.97 21.31
N GLU A 612 8.78 6.98 21.73
CA GLU A 612 9.90 6.78 22.66
C GLU A 612 9.45 6.33 24.06
N ARG A 613 8.21 6.66 24.45
CA ARG A 613 7.65 6.27 25.75
C ARG A 613 6.88 4.95 25.69
N ASN A 614 6.55 4.47 24.50
CA ASN A 614 5.77 3.24 24.28
C ASN A 614 6.35 2.45 23.09
N PRO A 615 7.63 2.01 23.18
CA PRO A 615 8.34 1.35 22.10
C PRO A 615 7.68 0.04 21.64
N GLU A 616 6.88 -0.58 22.49
CA GLU A 616 6.16 -1.82 22.20
C GLU A 616 5.10 -1.66 21.10
N TYR A 617 4.53 -0.46 20.95
CA TYR A 617 3.49 -0.17 19.94
C TYR A 617 4.07 0.32 18.60
N VAL A 618 5.38 0.18 18.41
CA VAL A 618 6.08 0.57 17.19
C VAL A 618 5.96 -0.55 16.17
N SER A 619 5.45 -0.20 14.99
CA SER A 619 5.30 -1.14 13.90
C SER A 619 6.54 -1.21 12.99
N SER A 620 6.91 -2.42 12.57
CA SER A 620 8.10 -2.64 11.72
C SER A 620 7.91 -2.26 10.24
N GLY A 621 6.71 -1.83 9.82
CA GLY A 621 6.41 -1.52 8.42
C GLY A 621 5.92 -2.74 7.64
N GLY A 622 5.78 -2.59 6.33
CA GLY A 622 5.35 -3.66 5.43
C GLY A 622 6.38 -3.93 4.34
N GLY A 623 6.11 -4.94 3.50
CA GLY A 623 6.95 -5.33 2.39
C GLY A 623 6.16 -6.04 1.29
N PHE A 624 6.86 -6.41 0.22
CA PHE A 624 6.31 -7.04 -0.98
C PHE A 624 7.39 -7.87 -1.66
N GLY A 625 7.01 -8.81 -2.54
CA GLY A 625 7.96 -9.60 -3.34
C GLY A 625 8.64 -8.77 -4.45
N PRO A 626 9.75 -9.26 -5.06
CA PRO A 626 10.39 -8.56 -6.15
C PRO A 626 9.50 -8.54 -7.40
N VAL A 627 9.48 -7.41 -8.11
CA VAL A 627 8.62 -7.24 -9.31
C VAL A 627 9.29 -7.79 -10.57
N ALA A 628 10.63 -7.87 -10.59
CA ALA A 628 11.42 -8.50 -11.63
C ALA A 628 12.07 -9.77 -11.07
N ASP A 629 12.19 -10.82 -11.89
CA ASP A 629 12.84 -12.06 -11.44
C ASP A 629 14.33 -11.86 -11.15
N ASP A 630 14.97 -10.90 -11.81
CA ASP A 630 16.37 -10.49 -11.65
C ASP A 630 16.51 -9.16 -10.89
N GLY A 631 15.65 -8.93 -9.90
CA GLY A 631 15.60 -7.67 -9.16
C GLY A 631 15.24 -7.80 -7.68
N TYR A 632 15.15 -6.64 -7.03
CA TYR A 632 14.85 -6.48 -5.62
C TYR A 632 13.53 -5.72 -5.40
N GLY A 633 12.74 -6.18 -4.42
CA GLY A 633 11.68 -5.41 -3.78
C GLY A 633 12.17 -4.83 -2.46
N VAL A 634 12.05 -3.52 -2.24
CA VAL A 634 12.54 -2.86 -1.02
C VAL A 634 11.49 -1.91 -0.45
N SER A 635 10.97 -2.22 0.74
CA SER A 635 10.15 -1.28 1.49
C SER A 635 10.89 -0.77 2.72
N TYR A 636 10.62 0.47 3.09
CA TYR A 636 11.16 1.04 4.32
C TYR A 636 10.19 1.95 5.04
N ILE A 637 10.29 1.97 6.36
CA ILE A 637 9.56 2.89 7.24
C ILE A 637 10.55 3.62 8.15
N ILE A 638 10.39 4.94 8.26
CA ILE A 638 11.18 5.78 9.15
C ILE A 638 10.37 6.03 10.42
N VAL A 639 10.78 5.41 11.52
CA VAL A 639 10.07 5.43 12.80
C VAL A 639 10.76 6.37 13.78
N GLY A 640 10.02 7.36 14.26
CA GLY A 640 10.54 8.34 15.21
C GLY A 640 11.80 9.04 14.70
N ASP A 641 12.78 9.24 15.59
CA ASP A 641 14.00 10.00 15.31
C ASP A 641 15.25 9.15 15.06
N LYS A 642 15.21 7.85 15.38
CA LYS A 642 16.39 6.98 15.47
C LYS A 642 16.28 5.62 14.77
N LEU A 643 15.09 5.23 14.31
CA LEU A 643 14.86 3.90 13.75
C LEU A 643 14.40 4.01 12.29
N ILE A 644 14.98 3.17 11.44
CA ILE A 644 14.50 2.90 10.09
C ILE A 644 14.39 1.39 9.97
N ASN A 645 13.23 0.87 9.56
CA ASN A 645 13.08 -0.56 9.28
C ASN A 645 13.06 -0.77 7.77
N PHE A 646 13.74 -1.82 7.32
CA PHE A 646 13.80 -2.22 5.93
C PHE A 646 13.23 -3.62 5.77
N HIS A 647 12.59 -3.86 4.62
CA HIS A 647 12.13 -5.16 4.14
C HIS A 647 12.65 -5.30 2.71
N ILE A 648 13.52 -6.26 2.48
CA ILE A 648 14.14 -6.53 1.18
C ILE A 648 13.68 -7.92 0.74
N SER A 649 13.35 -8.07 -0.53
CA SER A 649 12.99 -9.34 -1.15
C SER A 649 13.69 -9.52 -2.49
N SER A 650 13.99 -10.76 -2.83
CA SER A 650 14.54 -11.21 -4.12
C SER A 650 14.10 -12.64 -4.41
N LYS A 651 14.56 -13.23 -5.52
CA LYS A 651 14.28 -14.63 -5.84
C LYS A 651 15.51 -15.51 -5.71
N PHE A 652 15.38 -16.67 -5.10
CA PHE A 652 16.46 -17.67 -5.02
C PHE A 652 16.84 -18.20 -6.41
N SER A 653 15.89 -18.24 -7.34
CA SER A 653 16.11 -18.64 -8.73
C SER A 653 17.04 -17.69 -9.51
N CYS A 654 17.26 -16.46 -9.02
CA CYS A 654 18.23 -15.54 -9.61
C CYS A 654 19.56 -15.56 -8.84
N PRO A 655 20.65 -16.10 -9.42
CA PRO A 655 21.94 -16.17 -8.73
C PRO A 655 22.64 -14.80 -8.59
N GLU A 656 22.19 -13.77 -9.32
CA GLU A 656 22.73 -12.42 -9.19
C GLU A 656 22.20 -11.70 -7.93
N THR A 657 20.98 -12.04 -7.47
CA THR A 657 20.32 -11.34 -6.35
C THR A 657 20.46 -12.09 -5.02
N ASP A 658 20.67 -11.37 -3.92
CA ASP A 658 20.70 -11.91 -2.55
C ASP A 658 20.22 -10.83 -1.56
N SER A 659 19.10 -11.08 -0.86
CA SER A 659 18.47 -10.05 -0.01
C SER A 659 19.32 -9.71 1.21
N HIS A 660 20.08 -10.66 1.76
CA HIS A 660 20.96 -10.44 2.91
C HIS A 660 22.21 -9.64 2.53
N ARG A 661 22.87 -10.02 1.41
CA ARG A 661 24.04 -9.32 0.86
C ARG A 661 23.70 -7.90 0.49
N PHE A 662 22.58 -7.69 -0.22
CA PHE A 662 22.09 -6.36 -0.57
C PHE A 662 21.78 -5.53 0.69
N GLY A 663 21.16 -6.15 1.71
CA GLY A 663 20.90 -5.51 3.00
C GLY A 663 22.17 -5.07 3.74
N GLN A 664 23.24 -5.87 3.69
CA GLN A 664 24.54 -5.48 4.23
C GLN A 664 25.10 -4.25 3.50
N HIS A 665 25.11 -4.27 2.17
CA HIS A 665 25.56 -3.12 1.37
C HIS A 665 24.73 -1.86 1.65
N LEU A 666 23.43 -2.01 1.90
CA LEU A 666 22.55 -0.91 2.29
C LEU A 666 22.93 -0.33 3.66
N ARG A 667 23.18 -1.17 4.67
CA ARG A 667 23.65 -0.69 5.99
C ARG A 667 24.94 0.10 5.87
N GLU A 668 25.90 -0.41 5.11
CA GLU A 668 27.16 0.25 4.84
C GLU A 668 26.94 1.59 4.12
N ALA A 669 26.15 1.60 3.05
CA ALA A 669 25.83 2.81 2.29
C ALA A 669 25.18 3.89 3.17
N LEU A 670 24.23 3.53 4.03
CA LEU A 670 23.60 4.46 4.98
C LEU A 670 24.66 5.13 5.89
N VAL A 671 25.56 4.33 6.47
CA VAL A 671 26.62 4.84 7.37
C VAL A 671 27.65 5.68 6.62
N ASP A 672 28.09 5.23 5.45
CA ASP A 672 29.07 5.92 4.62
C ASP A 672 28.58 7.30 4.19
N ILE A 673 27.32 7.37 3.73
CA ILE A 673 26.69 8.63 3.32
C ILE A 673 26.51 9.55 4.51
N LEU A 674 26.08 9.05 5.68
CA LEU A 674 25.95 9.90 6.85
C LEU A 674 27.31 10.48 7.27
N ARG A 675 28.36 9.65 7.30
CA ARG A 675 29.73 10.08 7.60
C ARG A 675 30.22 11.16 6.62
N LEU A 676 29.92 11.00 5.34
CA LEU A 676 30.23 11.97 4.30
C LEU A 676 29.63 13.35 4.62
N ILE A 677 28.34 13.40 4.99
CA ILE A 677 27.61 14.65 5.16
C ILE A 677 27.71 15.26 6.57
N SER A 678 27.98 14.46 7.61
CA SER A 678 28.04 14.91 9.01
C SER A 678 29.27 15.76 9.35
N LEU A 679 30.37 15.58 8.61
CA LEU A 679 31.67 16.27 8.80
C LEU A 679 31.61 17.81 8.67
N THR A 680 30.45 18.38 8.34
CA THR A 680 30.23 19.83 8.28
C THR A 680 29.69 20.44 9.58
N SER A 681 29.14 19.65 10.51
CA SER A 681 28.53 20.21 11.72
C SER A 681 29.55 20.77 12.73
N ASN A 682 30.83 20.42 12.60
CA ASN A 682 31.88 20.84 13.53
C ASN A 682 32.67 22.08 13.06
N SER A 683 32.43 22.64 11.86
CA SER A 683 33.17 23.84 11.39
C SER A 683 32.45 25.18 11.64
N LYS A 684 31.32 25.16 12.37
CA LYS A 684 30.62 26.36 12.83
C LYS A 684 30.15 26.18 14.27
N LYS A 685 31.10 26.19 15.21
CA LYS A 685 30.86 26.61 16.58
C LYS A 685 31.88 27.66 16.95
#